data_AF-A0A166FY99-F1
#
_entry.id   AF-A0A166FY99-F1
#
_cell.length_a   1.000
_cell.length_b   1.000
_cell.length_c   1.000
_cell.angle_alpha   90.00
_cell.angle_beta   90.00
_cell.angle_gamma   90.00
#
_symmetry.space_group_name_H-M   'P 1'
#
loop_
_entity.id
_entity.type
_entity.pdbx_description
1 polymer ?
#
loop_
_entity_poly.entity_id
_entity_poly.type
_entity_poly.pdbx_seq_one_letter_code
_entity_poly.pdbx_strand_id
1 'polypeptide(L)'
;MPREVRKRGKKKKNVAVEPEPEVVQPEAGPSWIRPAENVEEEPDTLESPFGLVDADLKAYFKNVDSKTREWQENATVVDEGVDAEQVSEEKRMFFDAALSEMRGKERQLACDPESSIILERMLHSMDDFTLRVFMDSLTGSYHQLLKHRFASHVCQTLFDVSSRTVSRETNGIFPPAAEDAEEGELLTMTQLVLDCVKEILSEFAALILDPFASHVLRSLLVLLCPSLSSEAGASSRIRSKKSAAWKSHQGQMSSLFDSDSSKQTTKRSIPKSFEETARNILHAVRNKLDANETRGLAGNNVASPVLQMLLQLETLFHEEENADSLLDRVFEGLVAQSKTDNADITPGDFITTLLRDPNASHLMEMAVSHCPPRVFDLLWSTYFVNNLPRLALHPVSNFIVAKAIMKTDESRFLALFGEMETAWSKSIKAGRTGVLKSVVDKSAQSHWHGDKVIEALRLAFSLEGDIEPTAALYCMLYLCTPKDVEQKRLSAQPSNSHAPQNKHSRQDNAQTGPTTQGALLLQSILRLDEPHHQLISSSILGLSPQDLITVCQNVTSSRVIDVFFESASIPRAMKRTLVLNLIGHYHELVDDRIGSRIGDRCWAFADPFLREKIAKSLIDHEQFLAASFYGKFFARSLNLQLYQRRPGEWKAQQAKSKAQNNSVTVPQSAAQASKPVVSEAKSTKTKRPRDEKHDEIDQVFDEIIGKKRKTGGRTSSLSESKEKLDLDQSVDKHNLQNVLGAIKKVPKNLSGSKHR
;
A
#
# COMPACT_ATOMS: atom_id res chain seq x y z
N MET A 1 46.83 -18.76 -36.06
CA MET A 1 47.06 -17.38 -36.53
C MET A 1 45.88 -16.51 -36.08
N PRO A 2 46.09 -15.31 -35.51
CA PRO A 2 45.01 -14.46 -35.03
C PRO A 2 44.35 -13.62 -36.15
N ARG A 3 43.12 -13.16 -35.92
CA ARG A 3 42.50 -12.05 -36.67
C ARG A 3 42.30 -10.86 -35.73
N GLU A 4 42.61 -9.66 -36.20
CA GLU A 4 42.74 -8.47 -35.36
C GLU A 4 41.41 -7.79 -35.01
N VAL A 5 41.33 -7.26 -33.79
CA VAL A 5 40.20 -6.43 -33.32
C VAL A 5 40.48 -4.96 -33.62
N ARG A 6 39.87 -4.39 -34.67
CA ARG A 6 40.01 -2.97 -35.01
C ARG A 6 39.27 -2.08 -34.00
N LYS A 7 40.03 -1.23 -33.27
CA LYS A 7 39.50 -0.26 -32.30
C LYS A 7 38.82 0.93 -33.00
N ARG A 8 37.73 1.43 -32.40
CA ARG A 8 36.91 2.55 -32.89
C ARG A 8 37.52 3.91 -32.49
N GLY A 9 37.93 4.71 -33.46
CA GLY A 9 38.50 6.05 -33.21
C GLY A 9 37.43 7.13 -32.94
N LYS A 10 37.73 8.10 -32.07
CA LYS A 10 36.88 9.28 -31.83
C LYS A 10 37.04 10.29 -32.98
N LYS A 11 35.93 10.76 -33.58
CA LYS A 11 35.91 12.01 -34.37
C LYS A 11 35.40 13.18 -33.51
N LYS A 12 35.88 14.39 -33.80
CA LYS A 12 35.49 15.63 -33.12
C LYS A 12 34.23 16.25 -33.76
N LYS A 13 33.60 17.12 -32.96
CA LYS A 13 32.52 18.05 -33.33
C LYS A 13 32.95 18.96 -34.50
N ASN A 14 32.16 19.01 -35.57
CA ASN A 14 32.16 20.11 -36.54
C ASN A 14 30.94 21.00 -36.29
N VAL A 15 31.04 22.26 -36.71
CA VAL A 15 29.93 23.23 -36.67
C VAL A 15 29.03 23.00 -37.90
N ALA A 16 27.72 23.11 -37.70
CA ALA A 16 26.74 23.20 -38.79
C ALA A 16 26.41 24.67 -39.06
N VAL A 17 26.17 25.01 -40.33
CA VAL A 17 25.67 26.31 -40.79
C VAL A 17 24.23 26.10 -41.24
N GLU A 18 23.36 27.05 -40.96
CA GLU A 18 21.94 27.00 -41.33
C GLU A 18 21.76 27.27 -42.83
N PRO A 19 20.90 26.50 -43.55
CA PRO A 19 20.43 26.85 -44.87
C PRO A 19 19.18 27.74 -44.79
N GLU A 20 19.06 28.71 -45.70
CA GLU A 20 17.84 29.53 -45.85
C GLU A 20 16.69 28.71 -46.48
N PRO A 21 15.41 29.04 -46.17
CA PRO A 21 14.26 28.30 -46.69
C PRO A 21 13.85 28.74 -48.10
N GLU A 22 13.74 27.79 -49.04
CA GLU A 22 13.10 28.01 -50.33
C GLU A 22 11.56 28.10 -50.21
N VAL A 23 10.95 29.06 -50.89
CA VAL A 23 9.50 29.27 -50.90
C VAL A 23 8.85 28.46 -52.02
N VAL A 24 8.14 27.39 -51.66
CA VAL A 24 7.34 26.58 -52.60
C VAL A 24 5.90 27.11 -52.64
N GLN A 25 5.43 27.48 -53.83
CA GLN A 25 4.01 27.82 -54.05
C GLN A 25 3.18 26.54 -54.27
N PRO A 26 1.97 26.42 -53.69
CA PRO A 26 1.12 25.25 -53.88
C PRO A 26 0.32 25.32 -55.19
N GLU A 27 0.40 24.27 -56.03
CA GLU A 27 -0.54 24.07 -57.14
C GLU A 27 -1.92 23.61 -56.62
N ALA A 28 -3.00 24.01 -57.31
CA ALA A 28 -4.37 23.73 -56.88
C ALA A 28 -4.87 22.34 -57.32
N GLY A 29 -5.26 21.52 -56.34
CA GLY A 29 -5.87 20.20 -56.58
C GLY A 29 -7.40 20.23 -56.86
N PRO A 30 -8.00 19.10 -57.30
CA PRO A 30 -9.41 19.06 -57.72
C PRO A 30 -10.46 19.28 -56.61
N SER A 31 -11.57 19.91 -56.97
CA SER A 31 -12.54 20.59 -56.09
C SER A 31 -13.52 19.72 -55.28
N TRP A 32 -13.25 18.41 -55.14
CA TRP A 32 -14.07 17.50 -54.31
C TRP A 32 -13.46 17.21 -52.92
N ILE A 33 -12.21 17.58 -52.67
CA ILE A 33 -11.70 17.70 -51.30
C ILE A 33 -12.17 19.05 -50.77
N ARG A 34 -13.32 19.06 -50.08
CA ARG A 34 -13.58 20.11 -49.09
C ARG A 34 -12.86 19.72 -47.80
N PRO A 35 -11.94 20.54 -47.28
CA PRO A 35 -11.64 20.50 -45.85
C PRO A 35 -12.94 20.64 -45.07
N ALA A 36 -12.99 20.10 -43.84
CA ALA A 36 -13.96 20.60 -42.88
C ALA A 36 -13.71 22.10 -42.68
N GLU A 37 -14.74 22.87 -42.32
CA GLU A 37 -14.55 24.28 -41.98
C GLU A 37 -13.68 24.34 -40.71
N ASN A 38 -12.40 24.66 -40.89
CA ASN A 38 -11.49 24.96 -39.80
C ASN A 38 -12.02 26.19 -39.07
N VAL A 39 -12.76 25.96 -37.99
CA VAL A 39 -12.74 26.89 -36.85
C VAL A 39 -11.34 26.74 -36.25
N GLU A 40 -10.44 27.64 -36.64
CA GLU A 40 -9.09 27.70 -36.10
C GLU A 40 -9.15 28.27 -34.67
N GLU A 41 -9.51 27.42 -33.72
CA GLU A 41 -9.30 27.67 -32.30
C GLU A 41 -7.80 27.90 -32.09
N GLU A 42 -7.41 29.14 -31.72
CA GLU A 42 -6.00 29.47 -31.54
C GLU A 42 -5.36 28.55 -30.48
N PRO A 43 -4.14 28.02 -30.69
CA PRO A 43 -3.58 26.97 -29.85
C PRO A 43 -3.45 27.35 -28.36
N ASP A 44 -3.28 28.63 -28.05
CA ASP A 44 -3.25 29.15 -26.67
C ASP A 44 -4.62 28.99 -25.96
N THR A 45 -5.75 29.03 -26.69
CA THR A 45 -7.09 28.86 -26.10
C THR A 45 -7.33 27.43 -25.63
N LEU A 46 -6.79 26.43 -26.33
CA LEU A 46 -6.91 25.03 -25.95
C LEU A 46 -6.03 24.68 -24.74
N GLU A 47 -4.89 25.37 -24.58
CA GLU A 47 -3.97 25.20 -23.45
C GLU A 47 -4.36 26.03 -22.20
N SER A 48 -5.20 27.05 -22.33
CA SER A 48 -5.65 27.92 -21.22
C SER A 48 -7.14 28.31 -21.36
N PRO A 49 -8.07 27.34 -21.29
CA PRO A 49 -9.48 27.54 -21.65
C PRO A 49 -10.28 28.50 -20.75
N PHE A 50 -9.76 28.85 -19.57
CA PHE A 50 -10.39 29.82 -18.66
C PHE A 50 -9.64 31.17 -18.62
N GLY A 51 -8.64 31.35 -19.48
CA GLY A 51 -7.69 32.46 -19.46
C GLY A 51 -6.39 32.12 -18.73
N LEU A 52 -5.37 32.96 -18.94
CA LEU A 52 -4.06 32.86 -18.30
C LEU A 52 -4.09 33.49 -16.90
N VAL A 53 -3.58 32.77 -15.91
CA VAL A 53 -3.26 33.31 -14.57
C VAL A 53 -2.21 34.41 -14.72
N ASP A 54 -2.38 35.55 -14.04
CA ASP A 54 -1.46 36.68 -14.10
C ASP A 54 -0.12 36.43 -13.36
N ALA A 55 0.89 37.24 -13.68
CA ALA A 55 2.26 37.02 -13.19
C ALA A 55 2.44 37.26 -11.69
N ASP A 56 1.71 38.23 -11.12
CA ASP A 56 1.81 38.59 -9.71
C ASP A 56 1.10 37.55 -8.84
N LEU A 57 -0.05 37.04 -9.30
CA LEU A 57 -0.77 35.92 -8.71
C LEU A 57 0.02 34.60 -8.75
N LYS A 58 0.73 34.31 -9.87
CA LYS A 58 1.67 33.18 -9.92
C LYS A 58 2.79 33.34 -8.89
N ALA A 59 3.38 34.53 -8.79
CA ALA A 59 4.42 34.81 -7.80
C ALA A 59 3.89 34.68 -6.36
N TYR A 60 2.65 35.13 -6.10
CA TYR A 60 1.98 34.96 -4.82
C TYR A 60 1.80 33.48 -4.45
N PHE A 61 1.16 32.68 -5.31
CA PHE A 61 0.96 31.25 -5.01
C PHE A 61 2.28 30.48 -4.88
N LYS A 62 3.32 30.85 -5.63
CA LYS A 62 4.67 30.27 -5.50
C LYS A 62 5.28 30.51 -4.11
N ASN A 63 4.98 31.65 -3.48
CA ASN A 63 5.34 31.93 -2.09
C ASN A 63 4.48 31.10 -1.11
N VAL A 64 3.20 30.88 -1.42
CA VAL A 64 2.30 30.00 -0.64
C VAL A 64 2.81 28.56 -0.63
N ASP A 65 3.16 28.00 -1.78
CA ASP A 65 3.74 26.64 -1.89
C ASP A 65 5.05 26.52 -1.12
N SER A 66 5.94 27.51 -1.25
CA SER A 66 7.24 27.53 -0.58
C SER A 66 7.10 27.49 0.96
N LYS A 67 6.27 28.36 1.54
CA LYS A 67 5.97 28.35 2.98
C LYS A 67 5.25 27.07 3.42
N THR A 68 4.32 26.58 2.61
CA THR A 68 3.56 25.36 2.91
C THR A 68 4.48 24.13 2.98
N ARG A 69 5.46 24.01 2.05
CA ARG A 69 6.50 22.97 2.09
C ARG A 69 7.39 23.10 3.32
N GLU A 70 7.87 24.31 3.62
CA GLU A 70 8.70 24.59 4.80
C GLU A 70 7.99 24.15 6.09
N TRP A 71 6.70 24.47 6.25
CA TRP A 71 5.89 24.01 7.38
C TRP A 71 5.63 22.49 7.39
N GLN A 72 5.45 21.86 6.23
CA GLN A 72 5.28 20.40 6.13
C GLN A 72 6.56 19.63 6.48
N GLU A 73 7.74 20.15 6.13
CA GLU A 73 9.04 19.55 6.45
C GLU A 73 9.41 19.78 7.94
N ASN A 74 9.26 21.02 8.42
CA ASN A 74 9.57 21.41 9.80
C ASN A 74 8.58 20.85 10.84
N ALA A 75 7.38 20.39 10.44
CA ALA A 75 6.43 19.72 11.34
C ALA A 75 6.96 18.44 12.02
N THR A 76 8.12 17.93 11.59
CA THR A 76 8.82 16.80 12.23
C THR A 76 9.76 17.21 13.37
N VAL A 77 10.02 18.51 13.53
CA VAL A 77 10.85 19.08 14.60
C VAL A 77 9.95 19.78 15.61
N VAL A 78 9.78 19.18 16.78
CA VAL A 78 9.14 19.85 17.92
C VAL A 78 10.16 20.84 18.50
N ASP A 79 9.94 22.12 18.27
CA ASP A 79 10.84 23.18 18.73
C ASP A 79 10.60 23.46 20.23
N GLU A 80 11.56 23.12 21.08
CA GLU A 80 11.47 23.22 22.54
C GLU A 80 11.59 24.68 23.02
N GLY A 81 10.60 25.51 22.70
CA GLY A 81 10.53 26.90 23.17
C GLY A 81 9.50 27.81 22.51
N VAL A 82 8.81 27.37 21.45
CA VAL A 82 7.82 28.18 20.73
C VAL A 82 6.39 27.78 21.13
N ASP A 83 5.51 28.77 21.28
CA ASP A 83 4.09 28.54 21.56
C ASP A 83 3.39 27.91 20.35
N ALA A 84 2.98 26.65 20.51
CA ALA A 84 2.40 25.85 19.45
C ALA A 84 1.02 26.37 18.99
N GLU A 85 0.30 27.13 19.82
CA GLU A 85 -1.00 27.70 19.49
C GLU A 85 -0.81 28.89 18.52
N GLN A 86 0.12 29.80 18.84
CA GLN A 86 0.45 30.95 17.98
C GLN A 86 0.95 30.52 16.58
N VAL A 87 1.81 29.50 16.51
CA VAL A 87 2.30 28.93 15.25
C VAL A 87 1.19 28.25 14.43
N SER A 88 0.09 27.84 15.07
CA SER A 88 -1.10 27.31 14.38
C SER A 88 -1.96 28.44 13.79
N GLU A 89 -2.15 29.53 14.54
CA GLU A 89 -2.90 30.71 14.09
C GLU A 89 -2.23 31.44 12.91
N GLU A 90 -0.91 31.63 12.94
CA GLU A 90 -0.17 32.23 11.82
C GLU A 90 -0.33 31.43 10.51
N LYS A 91 -0.26 30.09 10.60
CA LYS A 91 -0.48 29.19 9.46
C LYS A 91 -1.90 29.33 8.91
N ARG A 92 -2.89 29.45 9.80
CA ARG A 92 -4.30 29.58 9.43
C ARG A 92 -4.57 30.92 8.74
N MET A 93 -4.19 32.05 9.35
CA MET A 93 -4.34 33.38 8.75
C MET A 93 -3.67 33.49 7.36
N PHE A 94 -2.49 32.89 7.19
CA PHE A 94 -1.81 32.87 5.89
C PHE A 94 -2.54 31.99 4.84
N PHE A 95 -3.11 30.86 5.27
CA PHE A 95 -3.89 29.98 4.40
C PHE A 95 -5.22 30.63 3.98
N ASP A 96 -5.93 31.25 4.92
CA ASP A 96 -7.20 31.95 4.67
C ASP A 96 -7.02 33.13 3.72
N ALA A 97 -5.89 33.86 3.81
CA ALA A 97 -5.50 34.87 2.82
C ALA A 97 -5.27 34.28 1.41
N ALA A 98 -4.63 33.11 1.31
CA ALA A 98 -4.41 32.43 0.04
C ALA A 98 -5.70 31.86 -0.58
N LEU A 99 -6.66 31.44 0.24
CA LEU A 99 -8.02 31.10 -0.20
C LEU A 99 -8.80 32.32 -0.70
N SER A 100 -8.60 33.48 -0.06
CA SER A 100 -9.24 34.73 -0.45
C SER A 100 -8.76 35.22 -1.82
N GLU A 101 -7.45 35.14 -2.07
CA GLU A 101 -6.82 35.51 -3.36
C GLU A 101 -7.10 34.50 -4.49
N MET A 102 -7.50 33.27 -4.15
CA MET A 102 -7.95 32.24 -5.10
C MET A 102 -9.35 32.53 -5.69
N ARG A 103 -10.17 33.33 -4.99
CA ARG A 103 -11.62 33.43 -5.22
C ARG A 103 -11.96 33.96 -6.61
N GLY A 104 -12.77 33.21 -7.37
CA GLY A 104 -13.15 33.52 -8.75
C GLY A 104 -12.06 33.22 -9.80
N LYS A 105 -10.93 32.64 -9.40
CA LYS A 105 -9.77 32.32 -10.26
C LYS A 105 -9.46 30.81 -10.26
N GLU A 106 -10.30 30.00 -9.62
CA GLU A 106 -10.08 28.58 -9.31
C GLU A 106 -9.84 27.76 -10.58
N ARG A 107 -10.64 28.00 -11.63
CA ARG A 107 -10.55 27.31 -12.93
C ARG A 107 -9.26 27.66 -13.70
N GLN A 108 -8.79 28.91 -13.57
CA GLN A 108 -7.54 29.37 -14.19
C GLN A 108 -6.34 28.74 -13.49
N LEU A 109 -6.30 28.81 -12.15
CA LEU A 109 -5.26 28.22 -11.31
C LEU A 109 -5.20 26.70 -11.47
N ALA A 110 -6.35 26.02 -11.62
CA ALA A 110 -6.39 24.59 -11.91
C ALA A 110 -5.83 24.23 -13.29
N CYS A 111 -5.84 25.16 -14.25
CA CYS A 111 -5.33 24.98 -15.61
C CYS A 111 -3.90 25.51 -15.83
N ASP A 112 -3.24 26.12 -14.84
CA ASP A 112 -1.87 26.59 -14.99
C ASP A 112 -0.81 25.57 -14.50
N PRO A 113 0.30 25.36 -15.23
CA PRO A 113 1.30 24.34 -14.90
C PRO A 113 1.99 24.47 -13.54
N GLU A 114 2.11 25.66 -12.96
CA GLU A 114 2.72 25.83 -11.63
C GLU A 114 1.65 25.78 -10.53
N SER A 115 0.61 26.61 -10.64
CA SER A 115 -0.40 26.79 -9.58
C SER A 115 -1.35 25.60 -9.40
N SER A 116 -1.58 24.77 -10.43
CA SER A 116 -2.32 23.50 -10.26
C SER A 116 -1.69 22.57 -9.22
N ILE A 117 -0.36 22.50 -9.18
CA ILE A 117 0.41 21.71 -8.19
C ILE A 117 0.20 22.26 -6.78
N ILE A 118 0.04 23.58 -6.68
CA ILE A 118 -0.12 24.33 -5.43
C ILE A 118 -1.53 24.12 -4.90
N LEU A 119 -2.55 24.18 -5.77
CA LEU A 119 -3.92 23.76 -5.45
C LEU A 119 -3.98 22.31 -4.97
N GLU A 120 -3.28 21.36 -5.63
CA GLU A 120 -3.20 19.98 -5.14
C GLU A 120 -2.61 19.86 -3.72
N ARG A 121 -1.72 20.77 -3.30
CA ARG A 121 -1.20 20.81 -1.93
C ARG A 121 -2.19 21.48 -0.97
N MET A 122 -2.82 22.58 -1.38
CA MET A 122 -3.80 23.31 -0.59
C MET A 122 -5.05 22.47 -0.31
N LEU A 123 -5.53 21.67 -1.27
CA LEU A 123 -6.66 20.75 -1.13
C LEU A 123 -6.53 19.78 0.06
N HIS A 124 -5.32 19.41 0.48
CA HIS A 124 -5.11 18.59 1.67
C HIS A 124 -5.26 19.37 3.01
N SER A 125 -5.27 20.71 2.96
CA SER A 125 -5.36 21.60 4.13
C SER A 125 -6.66 22.42 4.18
N MET A 126 -7.45 22.44 3.11
CA MET A 126 -8.83 22.98 3.09
C MET A 126 -9.75 22.19 4.03
N ASP A 127 -10.74 22.86 4.61
CA ASP A 127 -11.76 22.24 5.48
C ASP A 127 -13.03 21.82 4.72
N ASP A 128 -13.99 21.25 5.42
CA ASP A 128 -15.28 20.78 4.88
C ASP A 128 -16.17 21.90 4.29
N PHE A 129 -15.89 23.17 4.57
CA PHE A 129 -16.57 24.30 3.95
C PHE A 129 -15.81 24.75 2.70
N THR A 130 -14.50 25.03 2.83
CA THR A 130 -13.65 25.46 1.70
C THR A 130 -13.63 24.43 0.57
N LEU A 131 -13.57 23.13 0.88
CA LEU A 131 -13.61 22.08 -0.15
C LEU A 131 -14.92 22.08 -0.94
N ARG A 132 -16.05 22.43 -0.31
CA ARG A 132 -17.35 22.53 -0.99
C ARG A 132 -17.43 23.79 -1.85
N VAL A 133 -16.97 24.94 -1.36
CA VAL A 133 -16.87 26.18 -2.15
C VAL A 133 -15.96 25.97 -3.38
N PHE A 134 -14.80 25.35 -3.19
CA PHE A 134 -13.89 25.05 -4.28
C PHE A 134 -14.51 24.08 -5.29
N MET A 135 -15.18 23.00 -4.82
CA MET A 135 -15.83 22.07 -5.73
C MET A 135 -17.00 22.70 -6.51
N ASP A 136 -17.79 23.56 -5.88
CA ASP A 136 -18.87 24.29 -6.54
C ASP A 136 -18.35 25.29 -7.59
N SER A 137 -17.22 25.95 -7.30
CA SER A 137 -16.56 26.86 -8.25
C SER A 137 -16.19 26.20 -9.59
N LEU A 138 -16.07 24.87 -9.65
CA LEU A 138 -15.74 24.10 -10.87
C LEU A 138 -16.98 23.62 -11.66
N THR A 139 -18.18 23.76 -11.10
CA THR A 139 -19.45 23.31 -11.71
C THR A 139 -19.72 24.00 -13.06
N GLY A 140 -20.20 23.24 -14.05
CA GLY A 140 -20.40 23.72 -15.42
C GLY A 140 -19.10 23.80 -16.22
N SER A 141 -18.06 23.06 -15.82
CA SER A 141 -16.75 23.02 -16.48
C SER A 141 -15.99 21.71 -16.28
N TYR A 142 -16.58 20.71 -15.63
CA TYR A 142 -15.94 19.41 -15.40
C TYR A 142 -15.55 18.72 -16.70
N HIS A 143 -16.39 18.73 -17.75
CA HIS A 143 -16.02 18.12 -19.05
C HIS A 143 -14.63 18.57 -19.53
N GLN A 144 -14.34 19.87 -19.45
CA GLN A 144 -13.09 20.46 -19.91
C GLN A 144 -11.95 20.25 -18.90
N LEU A 145 -12.23 20.43 -17.60
CA LEU A 145 -11.25 20.24 -16.52
C LEU A 145 -10.77 18.78 -16.43
N LEU A 146 -11.64 17.78 -16.65
CA LEU A 146 -11.28 16.36 -16.58
C LEU A 146 -10.31 15.96 -17.70
N LYS A 147 -10.49 16.52 -18.90
CA LYS A 147 -9.64 16.28 -20.08
C LYS A 147 -8.34 17.09 -20.04
N HIS A 148 -8.24 18.10 -19.18
CA HIS A 148 -7.10 19.00 -19.20
C HIS A 148 -5.88 18.45 -18.44
N ARG A 149 -4.70 18.58 -19.03
CA ARG A 149 -3.42 17.99 -18.58
C ARG A 149 -2.95 18.38 -17.17
N PHE A 150 -3.44 19.50 -16.63
CA PHE A 150 -3.13 19.96 -15.27
C PHE A 150 -4.35 19.85 -14.35
N ALA A 151 -5.52 20.33 -14.77
CA ALA A 151 -6.72 20.32 -13.94
C ALA A 151 -7.22 18.90 -13.62
N SER A 152 -7.00 17.92 -14.50
CA SER A 152 -7.28 16.50 -14.22
C SER A 152 -6.54 15.97 -12.98
N HIS A 153 -5.38 16.51 -12.63
CA HIS A 153 -4.68 16.18 -11.38
C HIS A 153 -5.34 16.86 -10.18
N VAL A 154 -5.69 18.15 -10.29
CA VAL A 154 -6.48 18.87 -9.27
C VAL A 154 -7.78 18.13 -8.95
N CYS A 155 -8.57 17.73 -9.97
CA CYS A 155 -9.80 16.96 -9.79
C CYS A 155 -9.56 15.55 -9.20
N GLN A 156 -8.48 14.85 -9.58
CA GLN A 156 -8.10 13.57 -8.95
C GLN A 156 -7.83 13.72 -7.45
N THR A 157 -7.15 14.80 -7.04
CA THR A 157 -6.84 15.06 -5.62
C THR A 157 -8.06 15.59 -4.87
N LEU A 158 -8.91 16.41 -5.49
CA LEU A 158 -10.20 16.85 -4.94
C LEU A 158 -11.06 15.64 -4.55
N PHE A 159 -11.29 14.70 -5.48
CA PHE A 159 -12.12 13.52 -5.19
C PHE A 159 -11.54 12.60 -4.10
N ASP A 160 -10.21 12.54 -3.93
CA ASP A 160 -9.59 11.80 -2.82
C ASP A 160 -9.85 12.50 -1.47
N VAL A 161 -9.66 13.83 -1.37
CA VAL A 161 -9.89 14.55 -0.10
C VAL A 161 -11.38 14.67 0.25
N SER A 162 -12.26 14.90 -0.74
CA SER A 162 -13.72 14.98 -0.56
C SER A 162 -14.32 13.74 0.11
N SER A 163 -13.69 12.57 -0.02
CA SER A 163 -14.13 11.35 0.67
C SER A 163 -14.09 11.44 2.21
N ARG A 164 -13.32 12.37 2.78
CA ARG A 164 -13.35 12.70 4.22
C ARG A 164 -14.64 13.46 4.56
N THR A 165 -14.94 14.52 3.81
CA THR A 165 -16.13 15.37 3.98
C THR A 165 -17.41 14.58 3.75
N VAL A 166 -17.51 13.80 2.66
CA VAL A 166 -18.66 12.91 2.38
C VAL A 166 -18.94 11.96 3.53
N SER A 167 -17.92 11.34 4.14
CA SER A 167 -18.13 10.44 5.27
C SER A 167 -18.57 11.18 6.54
N ARG A 168 -18.16 12.45 6.72
CA ARG A 168 -18.62 13.31 7.83
C ARG A 168 -20.07 13.73 7.63
N GLU A 169 -20.45 14.21 6.44
CA GLU A 169 -21.85 14.50 6.06
C GLU A 169 -22.75 13.27 6.23
N THR A 170 -22.31 12.09 5.77
CA THR A 170 -23.04 10.82 5.90
C THR A 170 -23.30 10.45 7.37
N ASN A 171 -22.42 10.88 8.28
CA ASN A 171 -22.56 10.66 9.71
C ASN A 171 -23.29 11.81 10.43
N GLY A 172 -23.88 12.77 9.70
CA GLY A 172 -24.57 13.94 10.25
C GLY A 172 -23.65 15.05 10.77
N ILE A 173 -22.35 14.98 10.47
CA ILE A 173 -21.36 15.99 10.88
C ILE A 173 -21.19 17.00 9.73
N PHE A 174 -21.84 18.15 9.88
CA PHE A 174 -21.73 19.28 8.96
C PHE A 174 -20.90 20.41 9.60
N PRO A 175 -20.28 21.30 8.79
CA PRO A 175 -19.76 22.57 9.29
C PRO A 175 -20.84 23.40 10.00
N PRO A 176 -20.49 24.31 10.92
CA PRO A 176 -21.43 25.34 11.37
C PRO A 176 -21.93 26.14 10.16
N ALA A 177 -23.19 26.54 10.19
CA ALA A 177 -23.74 27.43 9.17
C ALA A 177 -23.05 28.79 9.26
N ALA A 178 -22.78 29.42 8.10
CA ALA A 178 -22.32 30.80 8.06
C ALA A 178 -23.44 31.73 8.55
N GLU A 179 -23.11 32.69 9.41
CA GLU A 179 -24.10 33.61 10.01
C GLU A 179 -24.57 34.67 9.00
N ASP A 180 -23.72 35.03 8.03
CA ASP A 180 -23.97 36.03 6.97
C ASP A 180 -24.37 35.38 5.63
N ALA A 181 -25.62 34.90 5.53
CA ALA A 181 -26.11 34.14 4.38
C ALA A 181 -26.56 34.99 3.16
N GLU A 182 -25.81 36.03 2.77
CA GLU A 182 -26.13 36.86 1.59
C GLU A 182 -25.83 36.17 0.25
N GLU A 183 -24.88 35.22 0.22
CA GLU A 183 -24.41 34.56 -1.02
C GLU A 183 -25.13 33.24 -1.36
N GLY A 184 -26.14 32.83 -0.58
CA GLY A 184 -26.98 31.65 -0.85
C GLY A 184 -26.61 30.37 -0.08
N GLU A 185 -27.29 29.26 -0.40
CA GLU A 185 -27.11 27.96 0.29
C GLU A 185 -26.08 27.08 -0.41
N LEU A 186 -24.91 26.89 0.23
CA LEU A 186 -23.85 26.01 -0.27
C LEU A 186 -24.23 24.53 -0.12
N LEU A 187 -24.40 23.86 -1.27
CA LEU A 187 -24.72 22.43 -1.38
C LEU A 187 -23.76 21.51 -0.60
N THR A 188 -24.23 20.32 -0.25
CA THR A 188 -23.38 19.28 0.36
C THR A 188 -22.33 18.77 -0.62
N MET A 189 -21.18 18.34 -0.12
CA MET A 189 -20.16 17.65 -0.92
C MET A 189 -20.76 16.43 -1.62
N THR A 190 -21.66 15.73 -0.92
CA THR A 190 -22.51 14.68 -1.48
C THR A 190 -23.23 15.14 -2.74
N GLN A 191 -23.97 16.26 -2.70
CA GLN A 191 -24.73 16.74 -3.87
C GLN A 191 -23.81 17.26 -4.98
N LEU A 192 -22.73 17.97 -4.65
CA LEU A 192 -21.75 18.48 -5.63
C LEU A 192 -21.11 17.33 -6.44
N VAL A 193 -20.82 16.19 -5.81
CA VAL A 193 -20.34 14.98 -6.49
C VAL A 193 -21.40 14.40 -7.44
N LEU A 194 -22.68 14.42 -7.06
CA LEU A 194 -23.78 13.95 -7.92
C LEU A 194 -23.98 14.85 -9.15
N ASP A 195 -23.95 16.17 -8.98
CA ASP A 195 -24.09 17.10 -10.11
C ASP A 195 -22.84 17.09 -11.01
N CYS A 196 -21.64 16.88 -10.47
CA CYS A 196 -20.43 16.61 -11.25
C CYS A 196 -20.57 15.35 -12.14
N VAL A 197 -21.11 14.24 -11.60
CA VAL A 197 -21.39 13.03 -12.41
C VAL A 197 -22.42 13.33 -13.49
N LYS A 198 -23.51 14.01 -13.14
CA LYS A 198 -24.62 14.36 -14.03
C LYS A 198 -24.19 15.24 -15.20
N GLU A 199 -23.24 16.17 -14.99
CA GLU A 199 -22.64 16.97 -16.07
C GLU A 199 -21.93 16.06 -17.11
N ILE A 200 -21.10 15.12 -16.66
CA ILE A 200 -20.26 14.29 -17.55
C ILE A 200 -20.93 13.00 -18.03
N LEU A 201 -22.09 12.61 -17.50
CA LEU A 201 -22.72 11.30 -17.73
C LEU A 201 -23.02 11.02 -19.21
N SER A 202 -23.41 12.05 -19.97
CA SER A 202 -23.69 11.95 -21.41
C SER A 202 -22.44 11.66 -22.25
N GLU A 203 -21.25 12.03 -21.77
CA GLU A 203 -19.97 11.88 -22.47
C GLU A 203 -19.00 10.90 -21.79
N PHE A 204 -19.40 10.28 -20.67
CA PHE A 204 -18.58 9.34 -19.89
C PHE A 204 -17.93 8.26 -20.76
N ALA A 205 -18.68 7.71 -21.72
CA ALA A 205 -18.19 6.70 -22.67
C ALA A 205 -17.01 7.18 -23.54
N ALA A 206 -16.98 8.47 -23.92
CA ALA A 206 -15.88 9.08 -24.65
C ALA A 206 -14.71 9.46 -23.71
N LEU A 207 -15.02 9.98 -22.51
CA LEU A 207 -14.03 10.34 -21.48
C LEU A 207 -13.20 9.13 -20.99
N ILE A 208 -13.69 7.90 -21.14
CA ILE A 208 -12.93 6.66 -20.89
C ILE A 208 -11.68 6.55 -21.79
N LEU A 209 -11.73 7.06 -23.02
CA LEU A 209 -10.62 7.00 -23.98
C LEU A 209 -9.61 8.15 -23.82
N ASP A 210 -9.93 9.17 -23.03
CA ASP A 210 -9.08 10.35 -22.85
C ASP A 210 -7.92 10.07 -21.87
N PRO A 211 -6.66 10.42 -22.24
CA PRO A 211 -5.47 10.09 -21.44
C PRO A 211 -5.42 10.79 -20.07
N PHE A 212 -6.18 11.86 -19.87
CA PHE A 212 -6.30 12.59 -18.62
C PHE A 212 -7.60 12.25 -17.89
N ALA A 213 -8.75 12.36 -18.57
CA ALA A 213 -10.06 12.16 -17.94
C ALA A 213 -10.23 10.74 -17.41
N SER A 214 -9.73 9.71 -18.12
CA SER A 214 -9.76 8.33 -17.64
C SER A 214 -9.15 8.16 -16.24
N HIS A 215 -8.13 8.93 -15.85
CA HIS A 215 -7.57 8.92 -14.49
C HIS A 215 -8.52 9.55 -13.47
N VAL A 216 -9.22 10.63 -13.86
CA VAL A 216 -10.19 11.30 -13.00
C VAL A 216 -11.44 10.45 -12.78
N LEU A 217 -11.94 9.80 -13.84
CA LEU A 217 -13.05 8.84 -13.77
C LEU A 217 -12.74 7.71 -12.78
N ARG A 218 -11.50 7.22 -12.71
CA ARG A 218 -11.08 6.21 -11.73
C ARG A 218 -11.12 6.74 -10.29
N SER A 219 -10.66 7.97 -10.03
CA SER A 219 -10.84 8.60 -8.71
C SER A 219 -12.32 8.79 -8.36
N LEU A 220 -13.16 9.20 -9.31
CA LEU A 220 -14.60 9.41 -9.12
C LEU A 220 -15.33 8.10 -8.80
N LEU A 221 -15.05 7.02 -9.54
CA LEU A 221 -15.62 5.70 -9.27
C LEU A 221 -15.16 5.15 -7.91
N VAL A 222 -13.94 5.45 -7.45
CA VAL A 222 -13.47 5.11 -6.09
C VAL A 222 -14.18 5.94 -5.01
N LEU A 223 -14.48 7.22 -5.28
CA LEU A 223 -15.23 8.07 -4.35
C LEU A 223 -16.68 7.58 -4.21
N LEU A 224 -17.31 7.19 -5.32
CA LEU A 224 -18.67 6.61 -5.33
C LEU A 224 -18.71 5.20 -4.71
N CYS A 225 -17.70 4.36 -4.98
CA CYS A 225 -17.63 2.98 -4.50
C CYS A 225 -16.21 2.64 -3.96
N PRO A 226 -15.91 2.94 -2.69
CA PRO A 226 -14.59 2.71 -2.09
C PRO A 226 -14.13 1.24 -2.08
N SER A 227 -15.07 0.29 -2.22
CA SER A 227 -14.81 -1.15 -2.39
C SER A 227 -13.84 -1.46 -3.55
N LEU A 228 -13.90 -0.69 -4.65
CA LEU A 228 -13.03 -0.83 -5.82
C LEU A 228 -11.54 -0.60 -5.51
N SER A 229 -11.24 0.08 -4.39
CA SER A 229 -9.88 0.29 -3.87
C SER A 229 -9.39 -0.79 -2.90
N SER A 230 -10.24 -1.73 -2.48
CA SER A 230 -9.92 -2.72 -1.44
C SER A 230 -8.97 -3.84 -1.91
N GLU A 231 -8.66 -3.91 -3.21
CA GLU A 231 -7.91 -5.00 -3.81
C GLU A 231 -6.40 -4.72 -3.97
N ALA A 232 -5.62 -5.81 -3.92
CA ALA A 232 -4.19 -5.80 -4.20
C ALA A 232 -3.90 -5.33 -5.64
N GLY A 233 -3.49 -4.06 -5.78
CA GLY A 233 -3.16 -3.42 -7.06
C GLY A 233 -3.87 -2.10 -7.32
N ALA A 234 -4.90 -1.75 -6.53
CA ALA A 234 -5.73 -0.56 -6.74
C ALA A 234 -4.95 0.75 -6.92
N SER A 235 -3.90 0.98 -6.12
CA SER A 235 -3.03 2.17 -6.24
C SER A 235 -2.38 2.35 -7.62
N SER A 236 -2.10 1.24 -8.31
CA SER A 236 -1.58 1.26 -9.69
C SER A 236 -2.67 1.34 -10.77
N ARG A 237 -3.93 1.07 -10.43
CA ARG A 237 -5.08 1.33 -11.31
C ARG A 237 -5.44 2.82 -11.30
N ILE A 238 -5.48 3.46 -10.14
CA ILE A 238 -5.93 4.86 -9.97
C ILE A 238 -4.97 5.86 -10.65
N ARG A 239 -3.68 5.87 -10.28
CA ARG A 239 -2.70 6.87 -10.76
C ARG A 239 -1.58 6.23 -11.57
N SER A 240 -1.17 6.90 -12.65
CA SER A 240 -0.10 6.38 -13.53
C SER A 240 1.25 6.30 -12.82
N LYS A 241 2.07 5.31 -13.17
CA LYS A 241 3.43 5.13 -12.61
C LYS A 241 4.30 6.39 -12.77
N LYS A 242 4.14 7.12 -13.89
CA LYS A 242 4.82 8.40 -14.15
C LYS A 242 4.36 9.50 -13.19
N SER A 243 3.05 9.68 -13.01
CA SER A 243 2.49 10.68 -12.09
C SER A 243 2.85 10.37 -10.62
N ALA A 244 2.78 9.09 -10.21
CA ALA A 244 3.19 8.67 -8.87
C ALA A 244 4.68 8.94 -8.59
N ALA A 245 5.57 8.59 -9.53
CA ALA A 245 7.01 8.86 -9.41
C ALA A 245 7.35 10.36 -9.48
N TRP A 246 6.57 11.17 -10.21
CA TRP A 246 6.74 12.62 -10.24
C TRP A 246 6.28 13.25 -8.92
N LYS A 247 5.11 12.86 -8.37
CA LYS A 247 4.65 13.36 -7.07
C LYS A 247 5.60 13.02 -5.92
N SER A 248 6.29 11.88 -5.95
CA SER A 248 7.29 11.56 -4.92
C SER A 248 8.54 12.47 -4.94
N HIS A 249 8.68 13.34 -5.94
CA HIS A 249 9.69 14.41 -5.98
C HIS A 249 9.14 15.78 -5.58
N GLN A 250 7.83 15.92 -5.35
CA GLN A 250 7.16 17.18 -4.96
C GLN A 250 7.01 17.36 -3.43
N GLY A 251 7.73 16.55 -2.64
CA GLY A 251 7.64 16.57 -1.17
C GLY A 251 6.38 15.88 -0.64
N GLN A 252 6.07 16.12 0.64
CA GLN A 252 4.92 15.50 1.30
C GLN A 252 3.63 16.24 0.95
N MET A 253 2.63 15.50 0.42
CA MET A 253 1.28 16.03 0.19
C MET A 253 0.40 15.62 1.38
N SER A 254 0.37 16.44 2.42
CA SER A 254 -0.45 16.26 3.62
C SER A 254 -1.04 17.58 4.11
N SER A 255 -2.06 17.52 4.97
CA SER A 255 -2.58 18.71 5.63
C SER A 255 -1.52 19.45 6.44
N LEU A 256 -1.66 20.77 6.56
CA LEU A 256 -0.91 21.61 7.51
C LEU A 256 -1.43 21.48 8.95
N PHE A 257 -2.68 21.05 9.14
CA PHE A 257 -3.42 21.18 10.41
C PHE A 257 -3.80 19.82 11.04
N ASP A 258 -3.58 18.72 10.34
CA ASP A 258 -3.98 17.35 10.74
C ASP A 258 -2.87 16.70 11.59
N SER A 259 -3.08 16.57 12.91
CA SER A 259 -2.11 15.92 13.80
C SER A 259 -1.97 14.42 13.47
N ASP A 260 -0.78 13.85 13.68
CA ASP A 260 -0.45 12.49 13.22
C ASP A 260 -1.27 11.35 13.87
N SER A 261 -2.13 11.69 14.82
CA SER A 261 -3.08 10.81 15.51
C SER A 261 -4.29 10.36 14.65
N SER A 262 -4.64 11.10 13.59
CA SER A 262 -5.85 10.88 12.79
C SER A 262 -5.76 9.71 11.80
N LYS A 263 -4.58 9.09 11.65
CA LYS A 263 -4.27 8.01 10.68
C LYS A 263 -4.93 6.65 10.99
N GLN A 264 -6.06 6.63 11.68
CA GLN A 264 -6.86 5.41 11.84
C GLN A 264 -7.60 5.08 10.54
N THR A 265 -7.44 3.85 10.04
CA THR A 265 -8.18 3.32 8.89
C THR A 265 -9.61 2.93 9.29
N THR A 266 -10.41 3.91 9.69
CA THR A 266 -11.86 3.74 9.84
C THR A 266 -12.49 3.45 8.48
N LYS A 267 -13.55 2.62 8.46
CA LYS A 267 -14.34 2.44 7.25
C LYS A 267 -15.08 3.75 6.97
N ARG A 268 -14.70 4.47 5.90
CA ARG A 268 -15.42 5.67 5.43
C ARG A 268 -16.85 5.26 5.08
N SER A 269 -17.82 5.92 5.69
CA SER A 269 -19.24 5.82 5.33
C SER A 269 -19.50 6.56 4.02
N ILE A 270 -20.46 6.09 3.23
CA ILE A 270 -20.89 6.71 1.96
C ILE A 270 -22.42 6.84 1.88
N PRO A 271 -22.95 7.84 1.15
CA PRO A 271 -24.37 7.96 0.86
C PRO A 271 -24.88 6.85 -0.07
N LYS A 272 -26.12 6.38 0.12
CA LYS A 272 -26.73 5.38 -0.77
C LYS A 272 -26.86 5.86 -2.23
N SER A 273 -27.03 7.16 -2.43
CA SER A 273 -27.10 7.79 -3.76
C SER A 273 -25.81 7.62 -4.57
N PHE A 274 -24.66 7.36 -3.93
CA PHE A 274 -23.40 7.12 -4.63
C PHE A 274 -23.38 5.74 -5.33
N GLU A 275 -23.91 4.70 -4.68
CA GLU A 275 -24.03 3.35 -5.28
C GLU A 275 -25.03 3.36 -6.45
N GLU A 276 -26.17 4.05 -6.29
CA GLU A 276 -27.15 4.25 -7.35
C GLU A 276 -26.55 5.02 -8.54
N THR A 277 -25.77 6.06 -8.26
CA THR A 277 -25.09 6.87 -9.29
C THR A 277 -23.99 6.09 -10.02
N ALA A 278 -23.24 5.24 -9.31
CA ALA A 278 -22.27 4.33 -9.94
C ALA A 278 -22.95 3.28 -10.84
N ARG A 279 -24.14 2.78 -10.48
CA ARG A 279 -24.96 1.94 -11.36
C ARG A 279 -25.44 2.71 -12.59
N ASN A 280 -25.89 3.96 -12.42
CA ASN A 280 -26.31 4.81 -13.54
C ASN A 280 -25.16 5.09 -14.52
N ILE A 281 -23.91 5.24 -14.04
CA ILE A 281 -22.71 5.32 -14.89
C ILE A 281 -22.51 4.00 -15.67
N LEU A 282 -22.55 2.85 -15.00
CA LEU A 282 -22.41 1.53 -15.64
C LEU A 282 -23.43 1.36 -16.76
N HIS A 283 -24.71 1.67 -16.49
CA HIS A 283 -25.80 1.59 -17.46
C HIS A 283 -25.64 2.58 -18.61
N ALA A 284 -25.20 3.82 -18.34
CA ALA A 284 -24.95 4.81 -19.37
C ALA A 284 -23.83 4.39 -20.34
N VAL A 285 -22.76 3.76 -19.85
CA VAL A 285 -21.70 3.20 -20.70
C VAL A 285 -22.19 1.99 -21.49
N ARG A 286 -22.88 1.04 -20.83
CA ARG A 286 -23.44 -0.17 -21.45
C ARG A 286 -24.47 0.15 -22.55
N ASN A 287 -25.26 1.20 -22.39
CA ASN A 287 -26.25 1.66 -23.37
C ASN A 287 -25.66 2.50 -24.51
N LYS A 288 -24.45 3.07 -24.35
CA LYS A 288 -23.79 3.91 -25.35
C LYS A 288 -22.82 3.16 -26.25
N LEU A 289 -22.11 2.16 -25.71
CA LEU A 289 -21.14 1.37 -26.45
C LEU A 289 -21.79 0.09 -26.97
N ASP A 290 -21.45 -0.32 -28.19
CA ASP A 290 -21.77 -1.66 -28.71
C ASP A 290 -20.78 -2.74 -28.20
N ALA A 291 -20.98 -3.99 -28.60
CA ALA A 291 -20.11 -5.10 -28.21
C ALA A 291 -18.68 -5.00 -28.80
N ASN A 292 -18.50 -4.41 -29.99
CA ASN A 292 -17.21 -4.24 -30.64
C ASN A 292 -16.44 -3.06 -30.06
N GLU A 293 -17.11 -1.95 -29.75
CA GLU A 293 -16.53 -0.80 -29.05
C GLU A 293 -16.10 -1.20 -27.63
N THR A 294 -16.94 -1.95 -26.91
CA THR A 294 -16.59 -2.53 -25.60
C THR A 294 -15.32 -3.40 -25.68
N ARG A 295 -15.16 -4.20 -26.74
CA ARG A 295 -13.94 -4.98 -27.02
C ARG A 295 -12.76 -4.10 -27.43
N GLY A 296 -12.99 -3.00 -28.15
CA GLY A 296 -11.98 -2.00 -28.50
C GLY A 296 -11.36 -1.32 -27.26
N LEU A 297 -12.16 -1.08 -26.22
CA LEU A 297 -11.66 -0.57 -24.94
C LEU A 297 -10.70 -1.55 -24.24
N ALA A 298 -10.85 -2.86 -24.45
CA ALA A 298 -10.10 -3.90 -23.73
C ALA A 298 -8.60 -3.91 -24.08
N GLY A 299 -8.25 -3.73 -25.35
CA GLY A 299 -6.87 -3.62 -25.83
C GLY A 299 -6.26 -2.23 -25.68
N ASN A 300 -7.07 -1.23 -25.33
CA ASN A 300 -6.64 0.16 -25.17
C ASN A 300 -6.06 0.41 -23.76
N ASN A 301 -4.83 0.91 -23.69
CA ASN A 301 -4.08 1.10 -22.45
C ASN A 301 -4.58 2.27 -21.56
N VAL A 302 -5.41 3.17 -22.10
CA VAL A 302 -6.06 4.27 -21.37
C VAL A 302 -7.43 3.82 -20.83
N ALA A 303 -8.21 3.13 -21.66
CA ALA A 303 -9.58 2.74 -21.36
C ALA A 303 -9.71 1.45 -20.52
N SER A 304 -8.86 0.44 -20.75
CA SER A 304 -8.90 -0.85 -20.06
C SER A 304 -8.91 -0.73 -18.52
N PRO A 305 -8.13 0.16 -17.88
CA PRO A 305 -8.22 0.42 -16.44
C PRO A 305 -9.59 0.93 -15.94
N VAL A 306 -10.37 1.63 -16.77
CA VAL A 306 -11.73 2.05 -16.41
C VAL A 306 -12.71 0.91 -16.65
N LEU A 307 -12.61 0.19 -17.77
CA LEU A 307 -13.42 -0.99 -18.05
C LEU A 307 -13.26 -2.07 -16.96
N GLN A 308 -12.05 -2.27 -16.44
CA GLN A 308 -11.79 -3.14 -15.28
C GLN A 308 -12.65 -2.75 -14.07
N MET A 309 -12.81 -1.46 -13.78
CA MET A 309 -13.63 -0.98 -12.66
C MET A 309 -15.13 -1.05 -12.96
N LEU A 310 -15.54 -0.91 -14.23
CA LEU A 310 -16.93 -1.12 -14.64
C LEU A 310 -17.35 -2.60 -14.50
N LEU A 311 -16.49 -3.56 -14.86
CA LEU A 311 -16.74 -4.99 -14.59
C LEU A 311 -16.87 -5.29 -13.08
N GLN A 312 -16.11 -4.59 -12.25
CA GLN A 312 -16.21 -4.72 -10.79
C GLN A 312 -17.51 -4.14 -10.24
N LEU A 313 -17.98 -3.00 -10.77
CA LEU A 313 -19.30 -2.46 -10.45
C LEU A 313 -20.43 -3.40 -10.89
N GLU A 314 -20.33 -3.95 -12.11
CA GLU A 314 -21.28 -4.92 -12.64
C GLU A 314 -21.39 -6.16 -11.73
N THR A 315 -20.24 -6.66 -11.22
CA THR A 315 -20.21 -7.75 -10.23
C THR A 315 -20.75 -7.34 -8.85
N LEU A 316 -20.46 -6.11 -8.41
CA LEU A 316 -20.91 -5.56 -7.12
C LEU A 316 -22.43 -5.32 -7.09
N PHE A 317 -23.04 -5.07 -8.25
CA PHE A 317 -24.49 -4.92 -8.41
C PHE A 317 -25.21 -6.23 -8.78
N HIS A 318 -24.48 -7.35 -8.91
CA HIS A 318 -25.00 -8.66 -9.33
C HIS A 318 -25.64 -8.65 -10.73
N GLU A 319 -25.02 -7.89 -11.65
CA GLU A 319 -25.46 -7.73 -13.03
C GLU A 319 -24.58 -8.48 -14.04
N GLU A 320 -23.49 -9.13 -13.59
CA GLU A 320 -22.51 -9.80 -14.43
C GLU A 320 -23.07 -11.04 -15.15
N GLU A 321 -24.07 -11.70 -14.55
CA GLU A 321 -24.81 -12.81 -15.16
C GLU A 321 -25.80 -12.37 -16.25
N ASN A 322 -26.03 -11.07 -16.48
CA ASN A 322 -26.96 -10.64 -17.52
C ASN A 322 -26.45 -10.96 -18.93
N ALA A 323 -27.36 -11.30 -19.84
CA ALA A 323 -27.04 -11.32 -21.26
C ALA A 323 -26.74 -9.88 -21.74
N ASP A 324 -25.77 -9.72 -22.63
CA ASP A 324 -25.21 -8.44 -23.05
C ASP A 324 -24.64 -7.58 -21.89
N SER A 325 -24.21 -8.22 -20.78
CA SER A 325 -23.40 -7.55 -19.76
C SER A 325 -22.05 -7.11 -20.34
N LEU A 326 -21.32 -6.19 -19.70
CA LEU A 326 -19.97 -5.84 -20.13
C LEU A 326 -19.05 -7.07 -20.07
N LEU A 327 -19.25 -7.95 -19.10
CA LEU A 327 -18.59 -9.26 -19.04
C LEU A 327 -18.94 -10.15 -20.25
N ASP A 328 -20.23 -10.24 -20.62
CA ASP A 328 -20.70 -11.02 -21.77
C ASP A 328 -20.12 -10.51 -23.09
N ARG A 329 -20.05 -9.19 -23.27
CA ARG A 329 -19.43 -8.53 -24.44
C ARG A 329 -17.94 -8.84 -24.54
N VAL A 330 -17.21 -8.74 -23.42
CA VAL A 330 -15.77 -9.07 -23.33
C VAL A 330 -15.52 -10.56 -23.57
N PHE A 331 -16.45 -11.44 -23.16
CA PHE A 331 -16.38 -12.88 -23.40
C PHE A 331 -17.19 -13.36 -24.64
N GLU A 332 -17.40 -12.52 -25.65
CA GLU A 332 -17.98 -12.94 -26.95
C GLU A 332 -19.35 -13.68 -26.85
N GLY A 333 -20.15 -13.37 -25.82
CA GLY A 333 -21.45 -14.01 -25.57
C GLY A 333 -21.41 -15.24 -24.65
N LEU A 334 -20.29 -15.52 -23.97
CA LEU A 334 -20.12 -16.71 -23.12
C LEU A 334 -21.09 -16.72 -21.91
N VAL A 335 -21.51 -15.55 -21.40
CA VAL A 335 -22.47 -15.47 -20.28
C VAL A 335 -23.86 -15.83 -20.79
N ALA A 336 -24.28 -15.30 -21.95
CA ALA A 336 -25.52 -15.72 -22.60
C ALA A 336 -25.52 -17.21 -22.96
N GLN A 337 -24.40 -17.74 -23.48
CA GLN A 337 -24.24 -19.17 -23.81
C GLN A 337 -24.29 -20.06 -22.56
N SER A 338 -23.79 -19.62 -21.40
CA SER A 338 -23.80 -20.37 -20.13
C SER A 338 -25.19 -20.68 -19.55
N LYS A 339 -26.24 -20.10 -20.15
CA LYS A 339 -27.65 -20.34 -19.82
C LYS A 339 -28.31 -21.40 -20.72
N THR A 340 -27.58 -21.95 -21.69
CA THR A 340 -28.05 -22.98 -22.62
C THR A 340 -27.39 -24.32 -22.29
N ASP A 341 -28.19 -25.34 -21.95
CA ASP A 341 -27.70 -26.61 -21.40
C ASP A 341 -26.84 -27.47 -22.36
N ASN A 342 -26.73 -27.11 -23.65
CA ASN A 342 -25.94 -27.81 -24.67
C ASN A 342 -25.04 -26.86 -25.48
N ALA A 343 -24.35 -25.94 -24.81
CA ALA A 343 -23.37 -25.06 -25.45
C ALA A 343 -22.04 -25.81 -25.73
N ASP A 344 -21.87 -26.35 -26.95
CA ASP A 344 -20.55 -26.73 -27.48
C ASP A 344 -19.88 -25.47 -28.06
N ILE A 345 -18.82 -24.99 -27.40
CA ILE A 345 -18.28 -23.63 -27.62
C ILE A 345 -16.94 -23.72 -28.34
N THR A 346 -16.95 -23.35 -29.63
CA THR A 346 -15.74 -23.13 -30.43
C THR A 346 -14.93 -21.95 -29.87
N PRO A 347 -13.60 -22.08 -29.66
CA PRO A 347 -12.76 -20.97 -29.20
C PRO A 347 -12.80 -19.77 -30.16
N GLY A 348 -13.13 -18.58 -29.63
CA GLY A 348 -13.10 -17.32 -30.35
C GLY A 348 -11.68 -16.76 -30.51
N ASP A 349 -11.42 -16.14 -31.67
CA ASP A 349 -10.13 -15.51 -31.99
C ASP A 349 -9.84 -14.29 -31.10
N PHE A 350 -10.88 -13.52 -30.70
CA PHE A 350 -10.69 -12.35 -29.85
C PHE A 350 -10.31 -12.76 -28.43
N ILE A 351 -11.01 -13.68 -27.75
CA ILE A 351 -10.58 -14.20 -26.44
C ILE A 351 -9.19 -14.85 -26.53
N THR A 352 -8.91 -15.61 -27.60
CA THR A 352 -7.58 -16.23 -27.84
C THR A 352 -6.46 -15.19 -27.98
N THR A 353 -6.77 -14.01 -28.51
CA THR A 353 -5.88 -12.85 -28.58
C THR A 353 -5.76 -12.13 -27.23
N LEU A 354 -6.89 -11.90 -26.54
CA LEU A 354 -6.99 -11.26 -25.23
C LEU A 354 -6.13 -11.97 -24.16
N LEU A 355 -6.10 -13.30 -24.23
CA LEU A 355 -5.26 -14.16 -23.38
C LEU A 355 -3.75 -13.88 -23.56
N ARG A 356 -3.30 -13.23 -24.62
CA ARG A 356 -1.89 -13.01 -24.97
C ARG A 356 -1.49 -11.54 -25.08
N ASP A 357 -2.45 -10.62 -25.23
CA ASP A 357 -2.18 -9.20 -25.36
C ASP A 357 -1.72 -8.54 -24.04
N PRO A 358 -0.59 -7.79 -24.01
CA PRO A 358 -0.11 -7.14 -22.79
C PRO A 358 -1.07 -6.13 -22.16
N ASN A 359 -1.85 -5.36 -22.95
CA ASN A 359 -2.72 -4.31 -22.43
C ASN A 359 -4.01 -4.91 -21.84
N ALA A 360 -4.60 -5.87 -22.55
CA ALA A 360 -5.83 -6.55 -22.15
C ALA A 360 -5.60 -7.61 -21.06
N SER A 361 -4.37 -8.08 -20.84
CA SER A 361 -4.10 -9.13 -19.85
C SER A 361 -4.61 -8.83 -18.44
N HIS A 362 -4.52 -7.58 -17.99
CA HIS A 362 -5.06 -7.14 -16.70
C HIS A 362 -6.60 -7.06 -16.67
N LEU A 363 -7.25 -6.80 -17.81
CA LEU A 363 -8.71 -6.96 -17.94
C LEU A 363 -9.09 -8.44 -17.90
N MET A 364 -8.33 -9.32 -18.55
CA MET A 364 -8.60 -10.76 -18.56
C MET A 364 -8.36 -11.39 -17.19
N GLU A 365 -7.31 -10.99 -16.46
CA GLU A 365 -7.13 -11.31 -15.04
C GLU A 365 -8.35 -10.91 -14.21
N MET A 366 -8.95 -9.75 -14.51
CA MET A 366 -10.10 -9.20 -13.79
C MET A 366 -11.39 -9.97 -14.11
N ALA A 367 -11.73 -10.10 -15.40
CA ALA A 367 -12.90 -10.82 -15.86
C ALA A 367 -12.90 -12.28 -15.36
N VAL A 368 -11.76 -12.98 -15.43
CA VAL A 368 -11.59 -14.32 -14.86
C VAL A 368 -11.81 -14.34 -13.34
N SER A 369 -11.27 -13.37 -12.61
CA SER A 369 -11.39 -13.32 -11.14
C SER A 369 -12.83 -13.10 -10.67
N HIS A 370 -13.66 -12.41 -11.45
CA HIS A 370 -15.03 -12.05 -11.05
C HIS A 370 -16.11 -12.95 -11.69
N CYS A 371 -15.88 -13.52 -12.89
CA CYS A 371 -16.93 -14.20 -13.66
C CYS A 371 -17.71 -15.33 -12.92
N PRO A 372 -19.01 -15.52 -13.22
CA PRO A 372 -19.83 -16.55 -12.59
C PRO A 372 -19.29 -17.98 -12.77
N PRO A 373 -19.58 -18.94 -11.86
CA PRO A 373 -19.04 -20.30 -11.95
C PRO A 373 -19.30 -21.00 -13.28
N ARG A 374 -20.53 -20.93 -13.82
CA ARG A 374 -20.86 -21.53 -15.14
C ARG A 374 -20.05 -20.92 -16.29
N VAL A 375 -19.78 -19.62 -16.22
CA VAL A 375 -19.01 -18.87 -17.21
C VAL A 375 -17.54 -19.23 -17.11
N PHE A 376 -17.00 -19.34 -15.89
CA PHE A 376 -15.65 -19.83 -15.63
C PHE A 376 -15.46 -21.27 -16.13
N ASP A 377 -16.42 -22.15 -15.88
CA ASP A 377 -16.37 -23.56 -16.27
C ASP A 377 -16.19 -23.73 -17.78
N LEU A 378 -17.01 -23.02 -18.57
CA LEU A 378 -16.92 -22.97 -20.03
C LEU A 378 -15.61 -22.33 -20.50
N LEU A 379 -15.22 -21.21 -19.91
CA LEU A 379 -13.98 -20.50 -20.25
C LEU A 379 -12.76 -21.40 -20.01
N TRP A 380 -12.75 -22.15 -18.91
CA TRP A 380 -11.69 -23.10 -18.55
C TRP A 380 -11.62 -24.27 -19.55
N SER A 381 -12.75 -24.92 -19.84
CA SER A 381 -12.78 -26.05 -20.79
C SER A 381 -12.39 -25.65 -22.21
N THR A 382 -12.84 -24.48 -22.68
CA THR A 382 -12.63 -24.06 -24.07
C THR A 382 -11.24 -23.46 -24.31
N TYR A 383 -10.68 -22.71 -23.35
CA TYR A 383 -9.45 -21.93 -23.58
C TYR A 383 -8.23 -22.35 -22.74
N PHE A 384 -8.42 -22.98 -21.58
CA PHE A 384 -7.33 -23.32 -20.66
C PHE A 384 -6.90 -24.78 -20.74
N VAL A 385 -7.85 -25.72 -20.76
CA VAL A 385 -7.56 -27.16 -20.86
C VAL A 385 -6.84 -27.48 -22.18
N ASN A 386 -5.89 -28.42 -22.14
CA ASN A 386 -4.92 -28.75 -23.20
C ASN A 386 -4.00 -27.58 -23.63
N ASN A 387 -4.07 -26.44 -22.93
CA ASN A 387 -3.34 -25.21 -23.22
C ASN A 387 -2.51 -24.68 -22.04
N LEU A 388 -2.64 -25.25 -20.84
CA LEU A 388 -2.01 -24.77 -19.61
C LEU A 388 -0.47 -24.69 -19.76
N PRO A 389 0.26 -25.69 -20.27
CA PRO A 389 1.71 -25.57 -20.50
C PRO A 389 2.09 -24.40 -21.40
N ARG A 390 1.29 -24.12 -22.43
CA ARG A 390 1.53 -23.03 -23.38
C ARG A 390 1.26 -21.67 -22.75
N LEU A 391 0.15 -21.54 -22.02
CA LEU A 391 -0.27 -20.29 -21.39
C LEU A 391 0.58 -19.97 -20.14
N ALA A 392 0.86 -20.95 -19.28
CA ALA A 392 1.70 -20.79 -18.10
C ALA A 392 3.16 -20.44 -18.42
N LEU A 393 3.66 -20.89 -19.58
CA LEU A 393 4.98 -20.49 -20.08
C LEU A 393 4.94 -19.19 -20.91
N HIS A 394 3.78 -18.61 -21.25
CA HIS A 394 3.71 -17.36 -22.01
C HIS A 394 3.97 -16.15 -21.09
N PRO A 395 4.84 -15.18 -21.47
CA PRO A 395 5.19 -14.03 -20.62
C PRO A 395 4.01 -13.14 -20.22
N VAL A 396 2.88 -13.21 -20.93
CA VAL A 396 1.64 -12.50 -20.59
C VAL A 396 0.62 -13.44 -19.93
N SER A 397 0.33 -14.58 -20.55
CA SER A 397 -0.81 -15.43 -20.16
C SER A 397 -0.62 -16.11 -18.80
N ASN A 398 0.62 -16.25 -18.32
CA ASN A 398 0.91 -16.83 -17.01
C ASN A 398 0.22 -16.08 -15.85
N PHE A 399 -0.01 -14.77 -15.95
CA PHE A 399 -0.76 -14.00 -14.95
C PHE A 399 -2.24 -14.38 -14.93
N ILE A 400 -2.84 -14.52 -16.12
CA ILE A 400 -4.25 -14.91 -16.28
C ILE A 400 -4.45 -16.36 -15.80
N VAL A 401 -3.54 -17.28 -16.12
CA VAL A 401 -3.57 -18.66 -15.59
C VAL A 401 -3.44 -18.66 -14.06
N ALA A 402 -2.55 -17.82 -13.51
CA ALA A 402 -2.38 -17.67 -12.06
C ALA A 402 -3.66 -17.12 -11.37
N LYS A 403 -4.50 -16.34 -12.05
CA LYS A 403 -5.84 -15.97 -11.57
C LYS A 403 -6.85 -17.11 -11.73
N ALA A 404 -6.91 -17.74 -12.90
CA ALA A 404 -7.86 -18.81 -13.21
C ALA A 404 -7.76 -19.99 -12.23
N ILE A 405 -6.55 -20.36 -11.83
CA ILE A 405 -6.29 -21.42 -10.83
C ILE A 405 -6.98 -21.12 -9.49
N MET A 406 -7.14 -19.86 -9.08
CA MET A 406 -7.84 -19.53 -7.83
C MET A 406 -9.35 -19.85 -7.88
N LYS A 407 -9.97 -19.75 -9.08
CA LYS A 407 -11.39 -20.06 -9.32
C LYS A 407 -11.69 -21.56 -9.47
N THR A 408 -10.68 -22.41 -9.71
CA THR A 408 -10.90 -23.87 -9.91
C THR A 408 -11.54 -24.55 -8.69
N ASP A 409 -12.35 -25.56 -8.95
CA ASP A 409 -12.78 -26.61 -8.01
C ASP A 409 -11.68 -27.67 -7.83
N GLU A 410 -11.87 -28.60 -6.89
CA GLU A 410 -10.91 -29.64 -6.54
C GLU A 410 -10.57 -30.58 -7.71
N SER A 411 -11.54 -30.94 -8.56
CA SER A 411 -11.34 -31.85 -9.69
C SER A 411 -10.47 -31.22 -10.77
N ARG A 412 -10.77 -29.97 -11.14
CA ARG A 412 -9.96 -29.19 -12.10
C ARG A 412 -8.60 -28.81 -11.52
N PHE A 413 -8.52 -28.57 -10.21
CA PHE A 413 -7.27 -28.36 -9.48
C PHE A 413 -6.37 -29.61 -9.47
N LEU A 414 -6.94 -30.81 -9.39
CA LEU A 414 -6.17 -32.06 -9.52
C LEU A 414 -5.73 -32.31 -10.97
N ALA A 415 -6.62 -32.09 -11.95
CA ALA A 415 -6.36 -32.35 -13.35
C ALA A 415 -5.17 -31.54 -13.92
N LEU A 416 -4.98 -30.28 -13.48
CA LEU A 416 -3.90 -29.43 -14.00
C LEU A 416 -2.50 -29.99 -13.75
N PHE A 417 -2.30 -30.80 -12.71
CA PHE A 417 -0.97 -31.33 -12.36
C PHE A 417 -0.42 -32.25 -13.46
N GLY A 418 -1.26 -33.10 -14.05
CA GLY A 418 -0.88 -33.97 -15.15
C GLY A 418 -0.63 -33.19 -16.45
N GLU A 419 -1.44 -32.17 -16.75
CA GLU A 419 -1.22 -31.33 -17.94
C GLU A 419 0.10 -30.53 -17.82
N MET A 420 0.40 -30.03 -16.62
CA MET A 420 1.54 -29.14 -16.34
C MET A 420 2.86 -29.85 -16.03
N GLU A 421 2.89 -31.19 -15.92
CA GLU A 421 4.06 -31.98 -15.49
C GLU A 421 5.35 -31.54 -16.19
N THR A 422 5.36 -31.51 -17.52
CA THR A 422 6.55 -31.14 -18.31
C THR A 422 6.81 -29.62 -18.37
N ALA A 423 5.96 -28.79 -17.78
CA ALA A 423 6.06 -27.33 -17.79
C ALA A 423 6.71 -26.76 -16.51
N TRP A 424 6.64 -27.46 -15.38
CA TRP A 424 7.12 -26.97 -14.08
C TRP A 424 8.58 -26.53 -14.10
N SER A 425 9.52 -27.40 -14.50
CA SER A 425 10.95 -27.04 -14.55
C SER A 425 11.30 -26.07 -15.69
N LYS A 426 10.39 -25.88 -16.66
CA LYS A 426 10.53 -24.85 -17.72
C LYS A 426 10.10 -23.47 -17.20
N SER A 427 9.12 -23.39 -16.31
CA SER A 427 8.64 -22.11 -15.77
C SER A 427 9.67 -21.47 -14.83
N ILE A 428 10.34 -22.26 -13.98
CA ILE A 428 11.45 -21.79 -13.14
C ILE A 428 12.61 -21.26 -13.99
N LYS A 429 13.05 -22.02 -15.00
CA LYS A 429 14.10 -21.59 -15.95
C LYS A 429 13.75 -20.32 -16.74
N ALA A 430 12.46 -20.01 -16.88
CA ALA A 430 11.96 -18.79 -17.50
C ALA A 430 11.66 -17.65 -16.51
N GLY A 431 11.87 -17.84 -15.20
CA GLY A 431 11.52 -16.88 -14.14
C GLY A 431 10.01 -16.73 -13.88
N ARG A 432 9.17 -17.62 -14.42
CA ARG A 432 7.69 -17.55 -14.42
C ARG A 432 7.08 -18.37 -13.28
N THR A 433 7.36 -17.98 -12.04
CA THR A 433 6.87 -18.69 -10.84
C THR A 433 5.38 -18.46 -10.53
N GLY A 434 4.74 -17.45 -11.15
CA GLY A 434 3.39 -16.99 -10.76
C GLY A 434 2.34 -18.10 -10.73
N VAL A 435 2.29 -18.94 -11.76
CA VAL A 435 1.38 -20.10 -11.84
C VAL A 435 1.64 -21.11 -10.71
N LEU A 436 2.90 -21.45 -10.45
CA LEU A 436 3.28 -22.37 -9.37
C LEU A 436 2.95 -21.78 -7.99
N LYS A 437 3.13 -20.46 -7.81
CA LYS A 437 2.71 -19.76 -6.59
C LYS A 437 1.19 -19.83 -6.39
N SER A 438 0.38 -19.59 -7.43
CA SER A 438 -1.08 -19.72 -7.32
C SER A 438 -1.54 -21.14 -7.03
N VAL A 439 -0.84 -22.17 -7.54
CA VAL A 439 -1.10 -23.57 -7.16
C VAL A 439 -0.87 -23.78 -5.66
N VAL A 440 0.23 -23.27 -5.11
CA VAL A 440 0.50 -23.32 -3.65
C VAL A 440 -0.54 -22.50 -2.87
N ASP A 441 -0.87 -21.28 -3.31
CA ASP A 441 -1.85 -20.41 -2.64
C ASP A 441 -3.25 -21.04 -2.61
N LYS A 442 -3.68 -21.67 -3.72
CA LYS A 442 -4.97 -22.35 -3.85
C LYS A 442 -5.04 -23.57 -2.94
N SER A 443 -4.00 -24.40 -2.93
CA SER A 443 -3.88 -25.53 -2.00
C SER A 443 -3.93 -25.07 -0.54
N ALA A 444 -3.20 -24.01 -0.17
CA ALA A 444 -3.19 -23.45 1.18
C ALA A 444 -4.50 -22.75 1.60
N GLN A 445 -5.34 -22.34 0.65
CA GLN A 445 -6.66 -21.71 0.91
C GLN A 445 -7.81 -22.71 0.94
N SER A 446 -7.70 -23.83 0.23
CA SER A 446 -8.77 -24.83 0.10
C SER A 446 -8.43 -26.17 0.77
N HIS A 447 -7.22 -26.32 1.33
CA HIS A 447 -6.71 -27.55 1.97
C HIS A 447 -6.67 -28.77 1.03
N TRP A 448 -6.41 -28.54 -0.27
CA TRP A 448 -6.45 -29.56 -1.33
C TRP A 448 -5.06 -29.98 -1.81
N HIS A 449 -4.88 -31.29 -2.03
CA HIS A 449 -3.78 -31.92 -2.80
C HIS A 449 -2.36 -31.36 -2.52
N GLY A 450 -2.03 -31.11 -1.24
CA GLY A 450 -0.71 -30.61 -0.84
C GLY A 450 0.44 -31.55 -1.21
N ASP A 451 0.16 -32.85 -1.36
CA ASP A 451 1.07 -33.86 -1.87
C ASP A 451 1.48 -33.57 -3.33
N LYS A 452 0.51 -33.29 -4.20
CA LYS A 452 0.72 -32.93 -5.61
C LYS A 452 1.43 -31.58 -5.75
N VAL A 453 1.17 -30.64 -4.84
CA VAL A 453 1.92 -29.37 -4.77
C VAL A 453 3.39 -29.61 -4.46
N ILE A 454 3.69 -30.50 -3.51
CA ILE A 454 5.08 -30.85 -3.14
C ILE A 454 5.78 -31.65 -4.24
N GLU A 455 5.07 -32.53 -4.94
CA GLU A 455 5.56 -33.23 -6.14
C GLU A 455 5.90 -32.23 -7.27
N ALA A 456 4.98 -31.32 -7.60
CA ALA A 456 5.22 -30.26 -8.58
C ALA A 456 6.38 -29.34 -8.20
N LEU A 457 6.55 -29.00 -6.92
CA LEU A 457 7.70 -28.24 -6.41
C LEU A 457 9.01 -29.01 -6.55
N ARG A 458 9.02 -30.33 -6.33
CA ARG A 458 10.21 -31.16 -6.55
C ARG A 458 10.60 -31.22 -8.03
N LEU A 459 9.63 -31.44 -8.92
CA LEU A 459 9.83 -31.43 -10.37
C LEU A 459 10.26 -30.05 -10.91
N ALA A 460 9.72 -28.96 -10.35
CA ALA A 460 10.04 -27.58 -10.74
C ALA A 460 11.51 -27.23 -10.49
N PHE A 461 12.05 -27.64 -9.34
CA PHE A 461 13.40 -27.30 -8.89
C PHE A 461 14.42 -28.45 -9.03
N SER A 462 14.00 -29.61 -9.53
CA SER A 462 14.79 -30.86 -9.61
C SER A 462 15.32 -31.31 -8.24
N LEU A 463 14.43 -31.37 -7.24
CA LEU A 463 14.71 -31.77 -5.86
C LEU A 463 14.52 -33.29 -5.66
N GLU A 464 15.22 -34.06 -6.49
CA GLU A 464 15.20 -35.53 -6.57
C GLU A 464 16.55 -36.14 -6.15
N GLY A 465 16.52 -37.26 -5.43
CA GLY A 465 17.71 -37.92 -4.90
C GLY A 465 18.13 -37.42 -3.52
N ASP A 466 19.36 -37.80 -3.11
CA ASP A 466 19.95 -37.37 -1.84
C ASP A 466 20.50 -35.95 -1.97
N ILE A 467 19.81 -34.99 -1.35
CA ILE A 467 20.06 -33.55 -1.46
C ILE A 467 20.04 -32.97 -0.04
N GLU A 468 20.99 -32.09 0.27
CA GLU A 468 21.10 -31.43 1.57
C GLU A 468 19.77 -30.81 2.04
N PRO A 469 19.36 -30.99 3.31
CA PRO A 469 18.10 -30.48 3.84
C PRO A 469 17.86 -28.98 3.65
N THR A 470 18.90 -28.14 3.51
CA THR A 470 18.74 -26.69 3.28
C THR A 470 18.51 -26.32 1.81
N ALA A 471 18.84 -27.22 0.87
CA ALA A 471 18.93 -26.86 -0.54
C ALA A 471 17.56 -26.50 -1.15
N ALA A 472 16.45 -27.07 -0.66
CA ALA A 472 15.11 -26.70 -1.10
C ALA A 472 14.82 -25.20 -0.89
N LEU A 473 15.15 -24.66 0.30
CA LEU A 473 15.06 -23.23 0.61
C LEU A 473 15.90 -22.39 -0.36
N TYR A 474 17.17 -22.75 -0.58
CA TYR A 474 18.06 -21.97 -1.45
C TYR A 474 17.68 -22.05 -2.94
N CYS A 475 17.33 -23.22 -3.45
CA CYS A 475 16.89 -23.41 -4.84
C CYS A 475 15.67 -22.54 -5.15
N MET A 476 14.68 -22.53 -4.26
CA MET A 476 13.49 -21.69 -4.40
C MET A 476 13.81 -20.20 -4.20
N LEU A 477 14.65 -19.83 -3.24
CA LEU A 477 14.97 -18.43 -2.96
C LEU A 477 15.75 -17.76 -4.11
N TYR A 478 16.70 -18.48 -4.71
CA TYR A 478 17.53 -18.00 -5.84
C TYR A 478 16.95 -18.34 -7.22
N LEU A 479 15.87 -19.11 -7.30
CA LEU A 479 15.26 -19.65 -8.52
C LEU A 479 16.25 -20.41 -9.43
N CYS A 480 16.95 -21.36 -8.82
CA CYS A 480 17.91 -22.22 -9.50
C CYS A 480 17.82 -23.68 -9.01
N THR A 481 18.55 -24.59 -9.63
CA THR A 481 18.60 -26.02 -9.28
C THR A 481 19.69 -26.32 -8.24
N PRO A 482 19.69 -27.51 -7.59
CA PRO A 482 20.74 -27.91 -6.65
C PRO A 482 22.16 -27.79 -7.23
N LYS A 483 22.35 -28.12 -8.51
CA LYS A 483 23.65 -28.03 -9.20
C LYS A 483 24.15 -26.59 -9.28
N ASP A 484 23.25 -25.63 -9.48
CA ASP A 484 23.59 -24.20 -9.50
C ASP A 484 23.95 -23.69 -8.09
N VAL A 485 23.29 -24.22 -7.04
CA VAL A 485 23.61 -23.89 -5.64
C VAL A 485 24.97 -24.47 -5.25
N GLU A 486 25.25 -25.72 -5.60
CA GLU A 486 26.54 -26.38 -5.36
C GLU A 486 27.68 -25.66 -6.11
N GLN A 487 27.51 -25.38 -7.40
CA GLN A 487 28.50 -24.63 -8.19
C GLN A 487 28.76 -23.23 -7.60
N LYS A 488 27.72 -22.52 -7.15
CA LYS A 488 27.88 -21.24 -6.45
C LYS A 488 28.67 -21.40 -5.14
N ARG A 489 28.34 -22.38 -4.29
CA ARG A 489 29.05 -22.65 -3.03
C ARG A 489 30.53 -23.00 -3.27
N LEU A 490 30.83 -23.85 -4.25
CA LEU A 490 32.20 -24.19 -4.64
C LEU A 490 32.97 -22.95 -5.13
N SER A 491 32.33 -22.08 -5.91
CA SER A 491 32.94 -20.81 -6.38
C SER A 491 33.10 -19.74 -5.29
N ALA A 492 32.42 -19.88 -4.15
CA ALA A 492 32.46 -18.96 -3.02
C ALA A 492 33.54 -19.33 -1.98
N GLN A 493 34.17 -20.50 -2.08
CA GLN A 493 35.32 -20.83 -1.24
C GLN A 493 36.53 -19.98 -1.64
N PRO A 494 37.33 -19.48 -0.66
CA PRO A 494 38.49 -18.63 -0.95
C PRO A 494 39.62 -19.44 -1.58
N SER A 495 39.70 -19.41 -2.91
CA SER A 495 40.81 -19.99 -3.65
C SER A 495 42.09 -19.17 -3.44
N ASN A 496 43.09 -19.76 -2.79
CA ASN A 496 44.43 -19.18 -2.59
C ASN A 496 45.26 -19.17 -3.89
N SER A 497 44.71 -18.56 -4.95
CA SER A 497 45.31 -18.42 -6.26
C SER A 497 45.29 -16.96 -6.70
N HIS A 498 46.45 -16.29 -6.67
CA HIS A 498 46.64 -14.93 -7.19
C HIS A 498 46.60 -14.90 -8.73
N ALA A 499 45.42 -15.15 -9.32
CA ALA A 499 45.15 -14.91 -10.73
C ALA A 499 44.69 -13.45 -10.93
N PRO A 500 45.23 -12.69 -11.91
CA PRO A 500 44.88 -11.29 -12.11
C PRO A 500 43.45 -11.13 -12.62
N GLN A 501 42.64 -10.32 -11.93
CA GLN A 501 41.25 -10.02 -12.31
C GLN A 501 41.18 -9.24 -13.63
N ASN A 502 40.88 -9.91 -14.74
CA ASN A 502 40.54 -9.28 -16.01
C ASN A 502 39.21 -8.53 -15.90
N LYS A 503 39.24 -7.19 -15.77
CA LYS A 503 38.08 -6.30 -15.65
C LYS A 503 37.25 -6.13 -16.95
N HIS A 504 37.15 -7.19 -17.75
CA HIS A 504 36.47 -7.23 -19.05
C HIS A 504 35.57 -8.47 -19.21
N SER A 505 34.77 -8.78 -18.18
CA SER A 505 33.41 -9.27 -18.42
C SER A 505 32.41 -8.18 -18.02
N ARG A 506 31.59 -7.75 -19.00
CA ARG A 506 30.34 -7.02 -18.84
C ARG A 506 29.34 -7.80 -19.67
N GLN A 507 28.11 -7.96 -19.16
CA GLN A 507 27.06 -8.84 -19.68
C GLN A 507 27.22 -10.33 -19.31
N ASP A 508 27.23 -10.61 -18.01
CA ASP A 508 26.55 -11.79 -17.47
C ASP A 508 25.72 -11.35 -16.26
N ASN A 509 24.38 -11.33 -16.39
CA ASN A 509 23.46 -11.01 -15.31
C ASN A 509 23.19 -12.26 -14.46
N ALA A 510 24.25 -12.81 -13.85
CA ALA A 510 24.12 -13.87 -12.88
C ALA A 510 23.32 -13.35 -11.66
N GLN A 511 22.18 -13.97 -11.36
CA GLN A 511 21.34 -13.61 -10.21
C GLN A 511 22.09 -13.97 -8.90
N THR A 512 22.77 -12.99 -8.31
CA THR A 512 23.64 -13.16 -7.12
C THR A 512 22.93 -13.05 -5.78
N GLY A 513 21.72 -12.47 -5.73
CA GLY A 513 20.95 -12.25 -4.50
C GLY A 513 19.57 -12.92 -4.49
N PRO A 514 18.96 -13.11 -3.31
CA PRO A 514 17.60 -13.63 -3.13
C PRO A 514 16.56 -12.95 -4.03
N THR A 515 15.71 -13.74 -4.68
CA THR A 515 14.68 -13.24 -5.59
C THR A 515 13.37 -12.95 -4.85
N THR A 516 12.68 -11.86 -5.20
CA THR A 516 11.36 -11.54 -4.64
C THR A 516 10.34 -12.62 -4.98
N GLN A 517 10.42 -13.18 -6.19
CA GLN A 517 9.52 -14.24 -6.66
C GLN A 517 9.72 -15.57 -5.91
N GLY A 518 10.97 -15.94 -5.63
CA GLY A 518 11.32 -17.08 -4.77
C GLY A 518 10.88 -16.89 -3.33
N ALA A 519 11.13 -15.72 -2.74
CA ALA A 519 10.67 -15.40 -1.39
C ALA A 519 9.13 -15.37 -1.27
N LEU A 520 8.41 -14.92 -2.30
CA LEU A 520 6.94 -14.96 -2.33
C LEU A 520 6.40 -16.40 -2.47
N LEU A 521 7.06 -17.26 -3.25
CA LEU A 521 6.72 -18.69 -3.33
C LEU A 521 6.94 -19.39 -1.98
N LEU A 522 8.08 -19.14 -1.32
CA LEU A 522 8.39 -19.67 0.01
C LEU A 522 7.38 -19.23 1.08
N GLN A 523 6.93 -17.97 1.04
CA GLN A 523 5.87 -17.46 1.93
C GLN A 523 4.53 -18.17 1.72
N SER A 524 4.20 -18.59 0.49
CA SER A 524 3.02 -19.41 0.21
C SER A 524 3.19 -20.84 0.74
N ILE A 525 4.35 -21.47 0.54
CA ILE A 525 4.61 -22.86 0.98
C ILE A 525 4.53 -22.98 2.51
N LEU A 526 4.99 -21.96 3.24
CA LEU A 526 4.89 -21.89 4.70
C LEU A 526 3.45 -21.76 5.25
N ARG A 527 2.43 -21.64 4.38
CA ARG A 527 1.01 -21.61 4.75
C ARG A 527 0.28 -22.92 4.48
N LEU A 528 0.88 -23.86 3.73
CA LEU A 528 0.33 -25.20 3.55
C LEU A 528 0.21 -25.94 4.89
N ASP A 529 -0.69 -26.91 4.96
CA ASP A 529 -0.87 -27.78 6.12
C ASP A 529 0.32 -28.73 6.34
N GLU A 530 0.38 -29.34 7.53
CA GLU A 530 1.30 -30.43 7.82
C GLU A 530 0.91 -31.69 7.00
N PRO A 531 1.84 -32.45 6.38
CA PRO A 531 3.30 -32.31 6.42
C PRO A 531 3.91 -31.37 5.36
N HIS A 532 3.12 -30.78 4.48
CA HIS A 532 3.60 -30.13 3.25
C HIS A 532 4.53 -28.92 3.52
N HIS A 533 4.21 -28.08 4.52
CA HIS A 533 5.10 -26.98 4.90
C HIS A 533 6.48 -27.45 5.40
N GLN A 534 6.61 -28.70 5.85
CA GLN A 534 7.85 -29.23 6.44
C GLN A 534 9.01 -29.23 5.43
N LEU A 535 8.74 -29.28 4.12
CA LEU A 535 9.76 -29.15 3.07
C LEU A 535 10.63 -27.90 3.24
N ILE A 536 10.04 -26.79 3.72
CA ILE A 536 10.74 -25.51 3.89
C ILE A 536 10.94 -25.18 5.36
N SER A 537 9.99 -25.52 6.25
CA SER A 537 10.19 -25.24 7.68
C SER A 537 11.28 -26.11 8.32
N SER A 538 11.59 -27.29 7.76
CA SER A 538 12.80 -28.05 8.14
C SER A 538 14.08 -27.43 7.56
N SER A 539 14.10 -27.02 6.28
CA SER A 539 15.25 -26.33 5.67
C SER A 539 15.68 -25.10 6.45
N ILE A 540 14.73 -24.29 6.93
CA ILE A 540 15.00 -23.08 7.73
C ILE A 540 15.60 -23.43 9.10
N LEU A 541 15.13 -24.51 9.75
CA LEU A 541 15.67 -24.96 11.04
C LEU A 541 17.02 -25.67 10.92
N GLY A 542 17.36 -26.20 9.74
CA GLY A 542 18.64 -26.84 9.42
C GLY A 542 19.76 -25.88 8.99
N LEU A 543 19.50 -24.57 8.93
CA LEU A 543 20.52 -23.57 8.61
C LEU A 543 21.58 -23.46 9.72
N SER A 544 22.82 -23.16 9.33
CA SER A 544 23.82 -22.68 10.30
C SER A 544 23.39 -21.32 10.89
N PRO A 545 23.89 -20.91 12.07
CA PRO A 545 23.58 -19.60 12.62
C PRO A 545 23.95 -18.45 11.66
N GLN A 546 25.10 -18.53 10.98
CA GLN A 546 25.54 -17.48 10.04
C GLN A 546 24.64 -17.40 8.80
N ASP A 547 24.21 -18.55 8.27
CA ASP A 547 23.27 -18.62 7.15
C ASP A 547 21.91 -18.06 7.54
N LEU A 548 21.44 -18.37 8.76
CA LEU A 548 20.18 -17.87 9.28
C LEU A 548 20.22 -16.35 9.52
N ILE A 549 21.31 -15.81 10.06
CA ILE A 549 21.53 -14.35 10.17
C ILE A 549 21.47 -13.72 8.78
N THR A 550 22.18 -14.30 7.80
CA THR A 550 22.20 -13.83 6.40
C THR A 550 20.79 -13.81 5.79
N VAL A 551 19.98 -14.84 6.04
CA VAL A 551 18.57 -14.91 5.62
C VAL A 551 17.69 -13.86 6.32
N CYS A 552 17.93 -13.59 7.60
CA CYS A 552 17.18 -12.64 8.42
C CYS A 552 17.52 -11.16 8.15
N GLN A 553 18.76 -10.83 7.77
CA GLN A 553 19.21 -9.46 7.47
C GLN A 553 18.90 -9.03 6.03
N ASN A 554 18.68 -9.97 5.11
CA ASN A 554 18.35 -9.63 3.73
C ASN A 554 16.88 -9.16 3.58
N VAL A 555 16.69 -8.01 2.93
CA VAL A 555 15.40 -7.33 2.70
C VAL A 555 14.32 -8.23 2.08
N THR A 556 14.72 -9.23 1.29
CA THR A 556 13.84 -10.12 0.54
C THR A 556 13.57 -11.43 1.30
N SER A 557 14.59 -12.11 1.80
CA SER A 557 14.42 -13.41 2.47
C SER A 557 13.92 -13.31 3.92
N SER A 558 14.16 -12.18 4.59
CA SER A 558 13.58 -11.88 5.92
C SER A 558 12.06 -12.04 5.94
N ARG A 559 11.38 -11.81 4.81
CA ARG A 559 9.92 -11.96 4.67
C ARG A 559 9.44 -13.41 4.72
N VAL A 560 10.32 -14.37 4.43
CA VAL A 560 10.06 -15.79 4.67
C VAL A 560 10.05 -16.08 6.18
N ILE A 561 10.93 -15.43 6.94
CA ILE A 561 10.98 -15.55 8.42
C ILE A 561 9.81 -14.80 9.09
N ASP A 562 9.40 -13.64 8.55
CA ASP A 562 8.17 -12.95 8.97
C ASP A 562 6.97 -13.91 8.93
N VAL A 563 6.74 -14.56 7.77
CA VAL A 563 5.63 -15.51 7.58
C VAL A 563 5.84 -16.83 8.35
N PHE A 564 7.09 -17.25 8.60
CA PHE A 564 7.37 -18.39 9.47
C PHE A 564 6.86 -18.17 10.90
N PHE A 565 6.94 -16.94 11.43
CA PHE A 565 6.35 -16.62 12.74
C PHE A 565 4.83 -16.39 12.67
N GLU A 566 4.31 -15.81 11.59
CA GLU A 566 2.87 -15.50 11.44
C GLU A 566 1.99 -16.74 11.13
N SER A 567 2.44 -17.66 10.27
CA SER A 567 1.63 -18.75 9.73
C SER A 567 1.03 -19.66 10.82
N ALA A 568 -0.29 -19.89 10.77
CA ALA A 568 -0.98 -20.73 11.74
C ALA A 568 -0.57 -22.22 11.64
N SER A 569 -0.29 -22.68 10.42
CA SER A 569 0.04 -24.08 10.09
C SER A 569 1.35 -24.55 10.72
N ILE A 570 2.28 -23.64 11.01
CA ILE A 570 3.60 -23.98 11.58
C ILE A 570 3.50 -24.19 13.11
N PRO A 571 3.84 -25.37 13.64
CA PRO A 571 3.77 -25.63 15.08
C PRO A 571 4.61 -24.67 15.93
N ARG A 572 4.09 -24.28 17.10
CA ARG A 572 4.81 -23.44 18.08
C ARG A 572 6.16 -24.02 18.51
N ALA A 573 6.32 -25.35 18.43
CA ALA A 573 7.59 -26.03 18.65
C ALA A 573 8.67 -25.61 17.64
N MET A 574 8.35 -25.59 16.34
CA MET A 574 9.29 -25.16 15.28
C MET A 574 9.68 -23.69 15.45
N LYS A 575 8.70 -22.82 15.77
CA LYS A 575 8.93 -21.40 16.08
C LYS A 575 9.84 -21.20 17.29
N ARG A 576 9.72 -22.06 18.32
CA ARG A 576 10.64 -22.10 19.47
C ARG A 576 12.04 -22.57 19.09
N THR A 577 12.18 -23.60 18.25
CA THR A 577 13.50 -24.05 17.77
C THR A 577 14.24 -22.94 17.02
N LEU A 578 13.56 -22.20 16.14
CA LEU A 578 14.18 -21.09 15.41
C LEU A 578 14.77 -20.01 16.33
N VAL A 579 14.04 -19.64 17.40
CA VAL A 579 14.49 -18.70 18.43
C VAL A 579 15.65 -19.26 19.26
N LEU A 580 15.72 -20.58 19.46
CA LEU A 580 16.84 -21.23 20.14
C LEU A 580 18.11 -21.27 19.27
N ASN A 581 17.99 -21.47 17.96
CA ASN A 581 19.12 -21.50 17.01
C ASN A 581 19.86 -20.15 16.90
N LEU A 582 19.20 -19.03 17.28
CA LEU A 582 19.78 -17.68 17.25
C LEU A 582 20.47 -17.27 18.57
N ILE A 583 20.41 -18.10 19.63
CA ILE A 583 21.05 -17.80 20.92
C ILE A 583 22.57 -17.68 20.73
N GLY A 584 23.16 -16.66 21.36
CA GLY A 584 24.57 -16.24 21.15
C GLY A 584 24.71 -15.25 20.01
N HIS A 585 24.04 -15.49 18.88
CA HIS A 585 24.16 -14.69 17.65
C HIS A 585 23.18 -13.51 17.55
N TYR A 586 22.33 -13.31 18.57
CA TYR A 586 21.40 -12.16 18.60
C TYR A 586 22.10 -10.80 18.49
N HIS A 587 23.36 -10.68 18.93
CA HIS A 587 24.10 -9.42 18.84
C HIS A 587 24.45 -9.03 17.39
N GLU A 588 24.85 -9.99 16.56
CA GLU A 588 25.03 -9.81 15.12
C GLU A 588 23.69 -9.53 14.43
N LEU A 589 22.64 -10.29 14.78
CA LEU A 589 21.33 -10.18 14.15
C LEU A 589 20.73 -8.77 14.26
N VAL A 590 20.81 -8.13 15.44
CA VAL A 590 20.13 -6.85 15.69
C VAL A 590 20.97 -5.61 15.38
N ASP A 591 22.23 -5.77 14.97
CA ASP A 591 23.08 -4.66 14.46
C ASP A 591 22.77 -4.29 12.99
N ASP A 592 21.66 -4.79 12.44
CA ASP A 592 21.19 -4.50 11.09
C ASP A 592 19.77 -3.89 11.04
N ARG A 593 19.50 -3.12 9.99
CA ARG A 593 18.23 -2.44 9.68
C ARG A 593 17.04 -3.39 9.53
N ILE A 594 17.27 -4.61 9.06
CA ILE A 594 16.24 -5.63 8.82
C ILE A 594 16.28 -6.68 9.94
N GLY A 595 17.47 -7.17 10.29
CA GLY A 595 17.69 -8.18 11.32
C GLY A 595 17.21 -7.75 12.71
N SER A 596 17.33 -6.47 13.08
CA SER A 596 16.71 -5.91 14.30
C SER A 596 15.21 -6.19 14.40
N ARG A 597 14.46 -6.06 13.30
CA ARG A 597 13.01 -6.33 13.25
C ARG A 597 12.68 -7.82 13.40
N ILE A 598 13.57 -8.70 12.93
CA ILE A 598 13.46 -10.15 13.16
C ILE A 598 13.79 -10.49 14.62
N GLY A 599 14.75 -9.78 15.23
CA GLY A 599 15.02 -9.82 16.67
C GLY A 599 13.79 -9.44 17.50
N ASP A 600 13.14 -8.32 17.19
CA ASP A 600 11.89 -7.88 17.84
C ASP A 600 10.76 -8.91 17.69
N ARG A 601 10.61 -9.53 16.51
CA ARG A 601 9.65 -10.63 16.28
C ARG A 601 9.95 -11.86 17.15
N CYS A 602 11.22 -12.26 17.26
CA CYS A 602 11.64 -13.34 18.16
C CYS A 602 11.31 -13.02 19.61
N TRP A 603 11.55 -11.77 20.05
CA TRP A 603 11.28 -11.27 21.39
C TRP A 603 9.78 -11.19 21.72
N ALA A 604 8.96 -10.79 20.75
CA ALA A 604 7.50 -10.80 20.85
C ALA A 604 6.95 -12.24 20.99
N PHE A 605 7.44 -13.17 20.18
CA PHE A 605 7.07 -14.59 20.25
C PHE A 605 7.49 -15.24 21.59
N ALA A 606 8.70 -14.95 22.06
CA ALA A 606 9.34 -15.58 23.23
C ALA A 606 8.46 -15.57 24.50
N ASP A 607 8.39 -16.71 25.19
CA ASP A 607 7.91 -16.79 26.58
C ASP A 607 8.96 -16.24 27.57
N PRO A 608 8.64 -16.00 28.85
CA PRO A 608 9.60 -15.44 29.80
C PRO A 608 10.90 -16.25 29.97
N PHE A 609 10.87 -17.57 29.71
CA PHE A 609 12.05 -18.45 29.76
C PHE A 609 12.93 -18.29 28.51
N LEU A 610 12.33 -18.18 27.32
CA LEU A 610 13.03 -17.82 26.09
C LEU A 610 13.61 -16.40 26.18
N ARG A 611 12.85 -15.43 26.71
CA ARG A 611 13.35 -14.07 26.96
C ARG A 611 14.55 -14.08 27.91
N GLU A 612 14.50 -14.85 29.01
CA GLU A 612 15.64 -15.01 29.92
C GLU A 612 16.87 -15.62 29.22
N LYS A 613 16.68 -16.59 28.32
CA LYS A 613 17.78 -17.16 27.53
C LYS A 613 18.41 -16.16 26.56
N ILE A 614 17.59 -15.40 25.83
CA ILE A 614 18.06 -14.35 24.90
C ILE A 614 18.84 -13.29 25.69
N ALA A 615 18.28 -12.80 26.80
CA ALA A 615 18.92 -11.80 27.65
C ALA A 615 20.28 -12.27 28.21
N LYS A 616 20.38 -13.52 28.68
CA LYS A 616 21.67 -14.11 29.12
C LYS A 616 22.73 -14.10 28.02
N SER A 617 22.35 -14.45 26.79
CA SER A 617 23.28 -14.47 25.65
C SER A 617 23.73 -13.10 25.13
N LEU A 618 23.30 -12.01 25.76
CA LEU A 618 23.61 -10.63 25.35
C LEU A 618 24.25 -9.78 26.46
N ILE A 619 24.53 -10.36 27.64
CA ILE A 619 25.16 -9.64 28.77
C ILE A 619 26.53 -9.10 28.35
N ASP A 620 27.38 -9.95 27.77
CA ASP A 620 28.74 -9.58 27.35
C ASP A 620 28.77 -8.62 26.13
N HIS A 621 27.62 -8.43 25.48
CA HIS A 621 27.43 -7.57 24.31
C HIS A 621 26.62 -6.29 24.62
N GLU A 622 26.30 -5.99 25.89
CA GLU A 622 25.47 -4.84 26.27
C GLU A 622 26.04 -3.51 25.74
N GLN A 623 27.34 -3.28 25.89
CA GLN A 623 28.01 -2.05 25.44
C GLN A 623 28.03 -1.91 23.91
N PHE A 624 28.23 -3.02 23.20
CA PHE A 624 28.18 -3.08 21.73
C PHE A 624 26.78 -2.73 21.22
N LEU A 625 25.74 -3.35 21.79
CA LEU A 625 24.35 -3.07 21.43
C LEU A 625 23.92 -1.64 21.80
N ALA A 626 24.40 -1.08 22.90
CA ALA A 626 24.13 0.32 23.27
C ALA A 626 24.76 1.33 22.28
N ALA A 627 25.91 1.00 21.69
CA ALA A 627 26.58 1.82 20.67
C ALA A 627 26.00 1.64 19.26
N SER A 628 25.40 0.48 18.95
CA SER A 628 24.79 0.17 17.66
C SER A 628 23.68 1.16 17.27
N PHE A 629 23.62 1.52 15.99
CA PHE A 629 22.55 2.38 15.46
C PHE A 629 21.16 1.72 15.56
N TYR A 630 21.07 0.39 15.40
CA TYR A 630 19.83 -0.38 15.45
C TYR A 630 19.67 -1.18 16.75
N GLY A 631 20.74 -1.84 17.20
CA GLY A 631 20.77 -2.68 18.40
C GLY A 631 20.41 -1.94 19.69
N LYS A 632 20.60 -0.62 19.75
CA LYS A 632 20.22 0.21 20.91
C LYS A 632 18.73 0.16 21.24
N PHE A 633 17.86 -0.07 20.25
CA PHE A 633 16.43 -0.24 20.48
C PHE A 633 16.13 -1.60 21.11
N PHE A 634 16.77 -2.67 20.62
CA PHE A 634 16.67 -4.00 21.20
C PHE A 634 17.25 -4.06 22.64
N ALA A 635 18.37 -3.38 22.90
CA ALA A 635 18.96 -3.24 24.23
C ALA A 635 18.00 -2.63 25.25
N ARG A 636 17.22 -1.61 24.85
CA ARG A 636 16.15 -1.01 25.69
C ARG A 636 15.04 -2.01 25.98
N SER A 637 14.59 -2.77 24.97
CA SER A 637 13.58 -3.83 25.13
C SER A 637 14.02 -4.98 26.05
N LEU A 638 15.32 -5.28 26.08
CA LEU A 638 15.93 -6.31 26.94
C LEU A 638 16.04 -5.86 28.41
N ASN A 639 16.36 -4.59 28.67
CA ASN A 639 16.57 -4.05 30.03
C ASN A 639 17.58 -4.89 30.86
N LEU A 640 18.76 -5.14 30.30
CA LEU A 640 19.78 -6.03 30.87
C LEU A 640 20.27 -5.58 32.26
N GLN A 641 20.31 -4.27 32.52
CA GLN A 641 20.73 -3.71 33.81
C GLN A 641 19.79 -4.08 34.96
N LEU A 642 18.47 -4.10 34.71
CA LEU A 642 17.51 -4.62 35.69
C LEU A 642 17.66 -6.14 35.85
N TYR A 643 17.94 -6.88 34.77
CA TYR A 643 18.16 -8.32 34.86
C TYR A 643 19.38 -8.69 35.71
N GLN A 644 20.51 -8.01 35.50
CA GLN A 644 21.74 -8.20 36.27
C GLN A 644 21.55 -7.85 37.76
N ARG A 645 20.87 -6.74 38.06
CA ARG A 645 20.71 -6.25 39.44
C ARG A 645 19.59 -6.97 40.22
N ARG A 646 18.46 -7.26 39.57
CA ARG A 646 17.25 -7.80 40.18
C ARG A 646 16.50 -8.75 39.22
N PRO A 647 17.01 -9.97 38.98
CA PRO A 647 16.43 -10.90 38.01
C PRO A 647 14.98 -11.31 38.36
N GLY A 648 14.56 -11.24 39.62
CA GLY A 648 13.17 -11.48 40.03
C GLY A 648 12.19 -10.41 39.54
N GLU A 649 12.51 -9.13 39.74
CA GLU A 649 11.69 -8.01 39.26
C GLU A 649 11.63 -7.98 37.73
N TRP A 650 12.76 -8.25 37.06
CA TRP A 650 12.81 -8.37 35.61
C TRP A 650 11.87 -9.47 35.08
N LYS A 651 11.87 -10.67 35.69
CA LYS A 651 10.96 -11.76 35.29
C LYS A 651 9.49 -11.37 35.50
N ALA A 652 9.18 -10.64 36.57
CA ALA A 652 7.83 -10.10 36.79
C ALA A 652 7.44 -9.04 35.73
N GLN A 653 8.37 -8.16 35.33
CA GLN A 653 8.15 -7.19 34.25
C GLN A 653 7.86 -7.89 32.91
N GLN A 654 8.67 -8.88 32.55
CA GLN A 654 8.50 -9.63 31.29
C GLN A 654 7.22 -10.48 31.27
N ALA A 655 6.81 -11.04 32.41
CA ALA A 655 5.53 -11.74 32.53
C ALA A 655 4.33 -10.80 32.32
N LYS A 656 4.33 -9.61 32.96
CA LYS A 656 3.28 -8.59 32.81
C LYS A 656 3.19 -8.07 31.36
N SER A 657 4.33 -7.81 30.72
CA SER A 657 4.41 -7.40 29.30
C SER A 657 3.68 -8.38 28.37
N LYS A 658 3.80 -9.70 28.60
CA LYS A 658 3.14 -10.69 27.75
C LYS A 658 1.63 -10.81 27.98
N ALA A 659 1.15 -10.47 29.18
CA ALA A 659 -0.29 -10.47 29.48
C ALA A 659 -1.02 -9.37 28.68
N GLN A 660 -0.50 -8.13 28.68
CA GLN A 660 -1.12 -7.01 27.97
C GLN A 660 -1.13 -7.19 26.44
N ASN A 661 -0.10 -7.80 25.86
CA ASN A 661 -0.07 -8.06 24.41
C ASN A 661 -1.06 -9.16 23.97
N ASN A 662 -1.44 -10.08 24.87
CA ASN A 662 -2.42 -11.13 24.55
C ASN A 662 -3.89 -10.65 24.69
N SER A 663 -4.16 -9.57 25.43
CA SER A 663 -5.53 -9.07 25.64
C SER A 663 -6.11 -8.26 24.48
N VAL A 664 -5.35 -8.01 23.41
CA VAL A 664 -5.75 -7.16 22.27
C VAL A 664 -6.26 -7.97 21.07
N THR A 665 -6.15 -9.30 21.08
CA THR A 665 -6.35 -10.16 19.91
C THR A 665 -7.53 -11.15 20.02
N VAL A 666 -8.61 -10.75 20.71
CA VAL A 666 -9.90 -11.48 20.67
C VAL A 666 -11.06 -10.51 20.36
N PRO A 667 -11.56 -10.48 19.11
CA PRO A 667 -12.85 -9.86 18.81
C PRO A 667 -13.96 -10.74 19.39
N GLN A 668 -14.46 -10.40 20.58
CA GLN A 668 -15.61 -11.10 21.16
C GLN A 668 -16.89 -10.73 20.42
N SER A 669 -17.21 -11.48 19.37
CA SER A 669 -18.54 -11.48 18.78
C SER A 669 -19.54 -12.04 19.79
N ALA A 670 -20.34 -11.16 20.40
CA ALA A 670 -21.33 -11.51 21.41
C ALA A 670 -22.59 -12.14 20.78
N ALA A 671 -22.44 -13.34 20.23
CA ALA A 671 -23.55 -14.12 19.69
C ALA A 671 -24.48 -14.62 20.82
N GLN A 672 -25.55 -13.86 21.10
CA GLN A 672 -26.60 -14.27 22.03
C GLN A 672 -27.42 -15.43 21.44
N ALA A 673 -26.97 -16.66 21.68
CA ALA A 673 -27.71 -17.87 21.33
C ALA A 673 -28.65 -18.30 22.47
N SER A 674 -29.92 -17.91 22.38
CA SER A 674 -30.97 -18.43 23.27
C SER A 674 -31.26 -19.91 22.96
N LYS A 675 -31.42 -20.74 24.00
CA LYS A 675 -31.95 -22.11 23.91
C LYS A 675 -32.95 -22.40 25.04
N PRO A 676 -33.92 -23.31 24.81
CA PRO A 676 -35.17 -23.33 25.58
C PRO A 676 -35.13 -24.21 26.85
N VAL A 677 -36.18 -24.04 27.66
CA VAL A 677 -36.50 -24.84 28.85
C VAL A 677 -37.11 -26.20 28.48
N VAL A 678 -36.73 -27.26 29.21
CA VAL A 678 -37.39 -28.58 29.45
C VAL A 678 -36.30 -29.60 29.85
N SER A 679 -36.48 -30.57 30.75
CA SER A 679 -37.03 -30.63 32.12
C SER A 679 -36.70 -32.03 32.71
N GLU A 680 -36.86 -32.22 34.03
CA GLU A 680 -36.78 -33.52 34.75
C GLU A 680 -35.41 -34.25 34.89
N ALA A 681 -35.22 -35.22 35.81
CA ALA A 681 -35.50 -35.21 37.27
C ALA A 681 -34.73 -36.35 38.02
N LYS A 682 -34.23 -36.06 39.24
CA LYS A 682 -33.81 -37.03 40.32
C LYS A 682 -32.57 -37.90 39.99
N SER A 683 -31.69 -38.33 40.92
CA SER A 683 -31.42 -38.08 42.36
C SER A 683 -29.95 -38.57 42.66
N THR A 684 -29.31 -38.60 43.85
CA THR A 684 -29.78 -38.78 45.24
C THR A 684 -28.77 -38.31 46.32
N LYS A 685 -29.30 -37.64 47.36
CA LYS A 685 -28.81 -37.40 48.76
C LYS A 685 -27.40 -37.84 49.23
N THR A 686 -26.69 -36.88 49.84
CA THR A 686 -26.18 -36.96 51.25
C THR A 686 -26.12 -35.55 51.87
N LYS A 687 -25.82 -35.38 53.19
CA LYS A 687 -26.12 -34.16 53.98
C LYS A 687 -24.91 -33.41 54.59
N ARG A 688 -25.01 -32.07 54.51
CA ARG A 688 -24.71 -30.95 55.48
C ARG A 688 -24.26 -31.28 56.93
N PRO A 689 -23.62 -30.34 57.69
CA PRO A 689 -23.74 -28.85 57.72
C PRO A 689 -22.52 -28.10 57.13
N ARG A 690 -22.56 -26.83 56.67
CA ARG A 690 -23.11 -25.51 57.13
C ARG A 690 -22.40 -24.93 58.35
N ASP A 691 -21.56 -23.93 58.10
CA ASP A 691 -21.31 -22.79 58.99
C ASP A 691 -21.10 -21.53 58.12
N GLU A 692 -21.19 -20.32 58.69
CA GLU A 692 -21.27 -19.04 57.95
C GLU A 692 -20.28 -17.98 58.46
N LYS A 693 -19.70 -17.19 57.54
CA LYS A 693 -19.14 -15.86 57.80
C LYS A 693 -19.00 -15.03 56.52
N HIS A 694 -19.05 -13.70 56.68
CA HIS A 694 -18.95 -12.71 55.60
C HIS A 694 -17.50 -12.27 55.36
N ASP A 695 -17.23 -11.72 54.17
CA ASP A 695 -15.95 -11.12 53.80
C ASP A 695 -15.72 -9.74 54.46
N GLU A 696 -14.55 -9.57 55.08
CA GLU A 696 -14.18 -8.38 55.89
C GLU A 696 -13.29 -7.39 55.11
N ILE A 697 -13.62 -7.08 53.85
CA ILE A 697 -12.77 -6.23 52.97
C ILE A 697 -13.41 -4.87 52.63
N ASP A 698 -14.72 -4.81 52.41
CA ASP A 698 -15.41 -3.57 52.01
C ASP A 698 -15.59 -2.54 53.15
N GLN A 699 -15.29 -2.89 54.41
CA GLN A 699 -15.42 -1.99 55.56
C GLN A 699 -14.19 -1.08 55.81
N VAL A 700 -13.07 -1.29 55.11
CA VAL A 700 -11.81 -0.58 55.40
C VAL A 700 -11.68 0.78 54.70
N PHE A 701 -12.47 1.04 53.64
CA PHE A 701 -12.34 2.27 52.84
C PHE A 701 -13.26 3.44 53.25
N ASP A 702 -14.38 3.20 53.94
CA ASP A 702 -15.38 4.24 54.24
C ASP A 702 -15.20 4.95 55.60
N GLU A 703 -14.32 4.49 56.49
CA GLU A 703 -14.16 5.11 57.83
C GLU A 703 -13.16 6.27 57.90
N ILE A 704 -12.31 6.49 56.90
CA ILE A 704 -11.31 7.58 56.91
C ILE A 704 -11.69 8.73 55.97
N ILE A 705 -12.76 9.45 56.34
CA ILE A 705 -12.88 10.94 56.34
C ILE A 705 -14.20 11.35 57.02
N GLY A 706 -14.15 11.45 58.34
CA GLY A 706 -15.31 11.74 59.19
C GLY A 706 -15.72 13.22 59.26
N LYS A 707 -16.82 13.57 58.58
CA LYS A 707 -17.89 14.50 59.01
C LYS A 707 -17.52 15.74 59.87
N LYS A 708 -17.78 16.94 59.35
CA LYS A 708 -18.34 18.10 60.11
C LYS A 708 -18.85 19.20 59.16
N ARG A 709 -19.86 20.02 59.48
CA ARG A 709 -21.27 19.80 59.90
C ARG A 709 -22.04 21.11 59.60
N LYS A 710 -23.30 21.03 59.16
CA LYS A 710 -24.17 22.18 58.78
C LYS A 710 -24.11 23.43 59.68
N THR A 711 -24.08 24.60 59.04
CA THR A 711 -25.09 25.69 59.17
C THR A 711 -25.15 26.48 57.85
N GLY A 712 -26.21 27.25 57.62
CA GLY A 712 -26.43 27.98 56.34
C GLY A 712 -26.70 29.47 56.53
N GLY A 713 -26.56 30.26 55.46
CA GLY A 713 -26.71 31.71 55.47
C GLY A 713 -26.83 32.31 54.07
N ARG A 714 -27.41 33.51 53.98
CA ARG A 714 -27.85 34.20 52.76
C ARG A 714 -26.77 35.19 52.24
N THR A 715 -26.86 35.49 50.93
CA THR A 715 -26.56 36.79 50.25
C THR A 715 -25.13 37.37 50.10
N SER A 716 -24.95 38.01 48.93
CA SER A 716 -24.25 39.30 48.66
C SER A 716 -22.72 39.46 48.80
N SER A 717 -22.02 39.35 47.66
CA SER A 717 -21.29 40.42 46.93
C SER A 717 -20.21 41.33 47.58
N LEU A 718 -19.25 41.71 46.72
CA LEU A 718 -18.34 42.89 46.73
C LEU A 718 -16.97 42.78 47.45
N SER A 719 -15.96 43.41 46.81
CA SER A 719 -14.81 44.18 47.34
C SER A 719 -13.92 43.63 48.48
N GLU A 720 -12.61 43.91 48.57
CA GLU A 720 -11.54 44.31 47.63
C GLU A 720 -10.23 44.40 48.45
N SER A 721 -9.07 44.22 47.82
CA SER A 721 -7.80 44.88 48.16
C SER A 721 -7.05 44.60 49.51
N LYS A 722 -5.73 44.31 49.38
CA LYS A 722 -4.60 44.91 50.15
C LYS A 722 -4.41 44.56 51.66
N GLU A 723 -3.20 44.61 52.25
CA GLU A 723 -1.84 44.94 51.77
C GLU A 723 -0.73 44.36 52.69
N LYS A 724 0.48 44.05 52.14
CA LYS A 724 1.84 44.09 52.77
C LYS A 724 2.10 43.24 54.04
N LEU A 725 3.31 42.99 54.55
CA LEU A 725 4.74 43.00 54.10
C LEU A 725 5.43 41.85 54.91
N ASP A 726 6.62 41.31 54.61
CA ASP A 726 7.92 41.99 54.66
C ASP A 726 9.08 41.17 54.04
N LEU A 727 10.31 41.72 54.07
CA LEU A 727 11.58 41.16 53.56
C LEU A 727 12.25 40.19 54.61
N ASP A 728 13.41 39.54 54.43
CA ASP A 728 14.56 39.81 53.53
C ASP A 728 15.47 38.58 53.20
N GLN A 729 16.56 38.85 52.47
CA GLN A 729 17.48 37.94 51.75
C GLN A 729 18.50 37.15 52.58
N SER A 730 18.99 36.02 52.02
CA SER A 730 20.43 35.69 51.80
C SER A 730 20.62 34.20 51.42
N VAL A 731 21.69 33.72 50.76
CA VAL A 731 22.73 34.25 49.83
C VAL A 731 23.32 33.01 49.12
N ASP A 732 23.58 33.04 47.80
CA ASP A 732 24.93 32.89 47.19
C ASP A 732 24.90 32.93 45.64
N LYS A 733 25.97 33.44 45.01
CA LYS A 733 26.09 33.67 43.55
C LYS A 733 27.47 33.29 42.97
N HIS A 734 28.17 32.30 43.53
CA HIS A 734 29.62 32.17 43.29
C HIS A 734 30.14 31.16 42.23
N ASN A 735 29.29 30.39 41.51
CA ASN A 735 29.78 29.38 40.54
C ASN A 735 29.43 29.59 39.05
N LEU A 736 28.58 30.56 38.69
CA LEU A 736 28.19 30.79 37.29
C LEU A 736 29.25 31.51 36.43
N GLN A 737 30.25 32.15 37.03
CA GLN A 737 31.30 32.88 36.29
C GLN A 737 32.49 32.02 35.83
N ASN A 738 32.67 30.81 36.37
CA ASN A 738 33.82 29.97 36.02
C ASN A 738 33.66 29.19 34.70
N VAL A 739 32.44 29.01 34.19
CA VAL A 739 32.18 28.24 32.96
C VAL A 739 32.27 29.11 31.68
N LEU A 740 31.93 30.40 31.77
CA LEU A 740 31.86 31.30 30.62
C LEU A 740 33.22 31.82 30.11
N GLY A 741 34.34 31.48 30.78
CA GLY A 741 35.68 31.94 30.41
C GLY A 741 36.38 31.15 29.30
N ALA A 742 35.96 29.91 28.99
CA ALA A 742 36.81 28.94 28.30
C ALA A 742 36.79 28.98 26.76
N ILE A 743 35.77 29.56 26.12
CA ILE A 743 35.53 29.44 24.65
C ILE A 743 35.75 30.78 23.91
N LYS A 744 36.59 31.67 24.46
CA LYS A 744 37.06 32.91 23.77
C LYS A 744 38.59 32.95 23.61
N LYS A 745 39.15 31.94 22.93
CA LYS A 745 40.50 31.97 22.34
C LYS A 745 40.58 31.08 21.10
N VAL A 746 40.55 31.72 19.93
CA VAL A 746 40.84 31.11 18.61
C VAL A 746 42.36 31.28 18.34
N PRO A 747 42.94 30.56 17.37
CA PRO A 747 43.18 31.23 16.09
C PRO A 747 42.85 30.37 14.85
N LYS A 748 42.53 31.06 13.75
CA LYS A 748 42.22 30.48 12.44
C LYS A 748 43.52 30.14 11.70
N ASN A 749 43.52 29.08 10.87
CA ASN A 749 44.31 29.02 9.63
C ASN A 749 44.04 27.74 8.81
N LEU A 750 43.41 27.89 7.63
CA LEU A 750 43.97 27.57 6.30
C LEU A 750 42.88 27.70 5.21
N SER A 751 43.29 27.69 3.92
CA SER A 751 42.50 28.23 2.81
C SER A 751 42.69 27.48 1.48
N GLY A 752 41.77 27.71 0.54
CA GLY A 752 41.85 27.30 -0.88
C GLY A 752 40.92 26.13 -1.25
N SER A 753 40.46 26.01 -2.51
CA SER A 753 40.48 26.98 -3.63
C SER A 753 39.38 26.63 -4.66
N LYS A 754 39.05 27.54 -5.58
CA LYS A 754 38.21 27.27 -6.76
C LYS A 754 39.04 27.11 -8.04
N HIS A 755 38.40 26.54 -9.06
CA HIS A 755 38.84 26.37 -10.45
C HIS A 755 40.03 25.44 -10.72
N ARG A 756 39.73 24.29 -11.33
CA ARG A 756 39.74 24.25 -12.80
C ARG A 756 38.61 23.38 -13.35
#